data_AF-A0A2E4MT37-F1
#
_entry.id   AF-A0A2E4MT37-F1
#
_cell.length_a   1.000
_cell.length_b   1.000
_cell.length_c   1.000
_cell.angle_alpha   90.00
_cell.angle_beta   90.00
_cell.angle_gamma   90.00
#
_symmetry.space_group_name_H-M   'P 1'
#
loop_
_entity.id
_entity.type
_entity.pdbx_description
1 polymer ?
#
loop_
_entity_poly.entity_id
_entity_poly.type
_entity_poly.pdbx_seq_one_letter_code
_entity_poly.pdbx_strand_id
1 'polypeptide(L)'
;MGRCENEGWGCVGLLDNQNLVTKDTKKHESETAVASRSPDPILGEGRIAKVAAREGRTVVGATIEWVCQEQSQRVDALFETLDLKSEALTGVNEAWRQGDKVKACRVLLDHYAGSDLAERWGSERVVAGEDTTTAAEAILRDEYTFLNVTGSPDRKPDGSLEWTYRGPNDDAEWAYFLNRHGHIEILISAYRETGNAKYIERVDSDIREWVIVNPYGWEQTRDPRWRGLETMSRINVWSNLFYGLIDDPKLQDGTRILLLSSIPEHAHYTQHFHNNTGNWLAMQMRSLSLSGLAFPEFRDQEAWIAYSYHALLPQIERQVSPDGAQKELASHYHGSTLMAFQSFTDLYEQAGEQLPQAWYDGLEGMWNYWAYSLRPDGHGVLNNDSNLDYNRPKLFRMHTRFSRPDWAYIASNGNMGERPESLPSQMFPWAGQLISRSGWDADAHWSVFDVGPWGIGHQHQDKLHLSVSTYGQDFLVDAGRLYYKKDAWRDWIQGTRAHNTLIIDDCEQKPDVKEVDEPLEEGSYTVQEQFDFARSAFTAGYEGLEGNAVHNRSVMYMRGIGWIVIDRVTSDADREIEALWHFHPDVEVVLEDMVSVAEHPSGSVSLYPIGGWNGTAKTIRGQEPPYIQGWYSREYNHKAPATCVSYTGKRSGQSFGWAIVPWKNSLAQIELTLSDQEDIVRVSGTIDGNGIEASIPVTGGSPELSLE
;
A
#
# COMPACT_ATOMS: atom_id res chain seq x y z
N MET A 1 -2.56 -30.72 0.42
CA MET A 1 -2.34 -30.80 -1.04
C MET A 1 -3.68 -30.65 -1.74
N GLY A 2 -4.12 -29.39 -1.90
CA GLY A 2 -5.33 -29.00 -2.60
C GLY A 2 -4.93 -27.86 -3.56
N ARG A 3 -5.52 -27.85 -4.74
CA ARG A 3 -5.12 -27.09 -5.93
C ARG A 3 -5.09 -25.58 -5.64
N CYS A 4 -3.93 -24.95 -5.83
CA CYS A 4 -3.83 -23.50 -5.97
C CYS A 4 -4.40 -23.15 -7.35
N GLU A 5 -5.53 -22.46 -7.37
CA GLU A 5 -6.10 -21.86 -8.57
C GLU A 5 -5.22 -20.67 -8.98
N ASN A 6 -4.89 -20.63 -10.28
CA ASN A 6 -4.19 -19.53 -10.94
C ASN A 6 -5.13 -18.32 -11.04
N GLU A 7 -5.30 -17.58 -9.95
CA GLU A 7 -5.72 -16.18 -10.05
C GLU A 7 -4.47 -15.35 -10.31
N GLY A 8 -4.14 -15.18 -11.60
CA GLY A 8 -3.20 -14.14 -12.02
C GLY A 8 -3.65 -12.81 -11.43
N TRP A 9 -2.70 -11.99 -10.96
CA TRP A 9 -2.94 -10.69 -10.33
C TRP A 9 -3.86 -9.79 -11.19
N GLY A 10 -5.17 -9.98 -11.05
CA GLY A 10 -6.16 -9.03 -11.48
C GLY A 10 -5.93 -7.77 -10.67
N CYS A 11 -5.90 -6.63 -11.35
CA CYS A 11 -5.72 -5.33 -10.72
C CYS A 11 -6.70 -5.05 -9.58
N VAL A 12 -7.77 -5.85 -9.41
CA VAL A 12 -8.71 -5.84 -8.27
C VAL A 12 -8.01 -5.64 -6.92
N GLY A 13 -6.92 -6.37 -6.63
CA GLY A 13 -6.21 -6.25 -5.34
C GLY A 13 -5.37 -4.98 -5.15
N LEU A 14 -5.05 -4.28 -6.25
CA LEU A 14 -4.36 -2.99 -6.26
C LEU A 14 -5.35 -1.80 -6.29
N LEU A 15 -6.60 -2.04 -6.72
CA LEU A 15 -7.62 -1.01 -6.90
C LEU A 15 -8.37 -0.65 -5.61
N ASP A 16 -8.42 -1.55 -4.62
CA ASP A 16 -9.00 -1.27 -3.29
C ASP A 16 -8.16 -0.33 -2.41
N ASN A 17 -6.90 -0.09 -2.79
CA ASN A 17 -5.96 0.73 -2.03
C ASN A 17 -5.49 1.88 -2.89
N GLN A 18 -6.10 3.08 -2.78
CA GLN A 18 -5.43 4.40 -2.97
C GLN A 18 -6.39 5.61 -2.99
N ASN A 19 -6.39 6.36 -1.89
CA ASN A 19 -6.57 7.82 -1.82
C ASN A 19 -5.20 8.34 -1.30
N LEU A 20 -4.45 9.29 -1.85
CA LEU A 20 -4.75 10.71 -2.00
C LEU A 20 -3.61 11.43 -2.73
N VAL A 21 -3.96 12.56 -3.36
CA VAL A 21 -3.04 13.59 -3.84
C VAL A 21 -2.73 14.57 -2.71
N THR A 22 -1.47 14.68 -2.28
CA THR A 22 -1.00 15.81 -1.47
C THR A 22 -0.70 17.01 -2.40
N LYS A 23 -1.44 18.11 -2.23
CA LYS A 23 -1.03 19.42 -2.76
C LYS A 23 -0.03 20.00 -1.76
N ASP A 24 1.26 19.82 -2.02
CA ASP A 24 2.28 20.78 -1.59
C ASP A 24 3.59 20.55 -2.34
N THR A 25 3.82 21.37 -3.37
CA THR A 25 5.17 21.64 -3.86
C THR A 25 5.32 23.15 -4.02
N LYS A 26 5.96 23.77 -3.03
CA LYS A 26 6.68 25.02 -3.26
C LYS A 26 7.81 24.71 -4.24
N LYS A 27 7.84 25.46 -5.34
CA LYS A 27 8.92 25.46 -6.33
C LYS A 27 10.28 25.64 -5.65
N HIS A 28 11.17 24.67 -5.84
CA HIS A 28 12.59 24.94 -5.99
C HIS A 28 13.00 24.51 -7.39
N GLU A 29 13.26 25.51 -8.24
CA GLU A 29 13.83 25.35 -9.57
C GLU A 29 15.33 24.98 -9.40
N SER A 30 15.70 23.75 -9.78
CA SER A 30 17.08 23.38 -10.07
C SER A 30 17.15 22.95 -11.54
N GLU A 31 17.84 23.76 -12.34
CA GLU A 31 18.05 23.56 -13.77
C GLU A 31 18.92 22.33 -14.04
N THR A 32 18.30 21.29 -14.61
CA THR A 32 18.98 20.33 -15.48
C THR A 32 18.08 20.05 -16.68
N ALA A 33 18.16 20.95 -17.67
CA ALA A 33 17.55 20.78 -18.97
C ALA A 33 18.26 19.65 -19.73
N VAL A 34 17.68 18.45 -19.74
CA VAL A 34 17.94 17.48 -20.80
C VAL A 34 17.05 17.86 -21.97
N ALA A 35 17.67 18.40 -23.01
CA ALA A 35 17.00 18.78 -24.25
C ALA A 35 16.47 17.53 -24.98
N SER A 36 15.18 17.21 -24.80
CA SER A 36 14.45 16.37 -25.74
C SER A 36 14.05 17.24 -26.93
N ARG A 37 14.61 16.94 -28.10
CA ARG A 37 14.12 17.48 -29.37
C ARG A 37 12.77 16.81 -29.66
N SER A 38 11.70 17.59 -29.61
CA SER A 38 10.38 17.18 -30.13
C SER A 38 10.51 16.76 -31.61
N PRO A 39 10.01 15.58 -32.00
CA PRO A 39 9.49 15.41 -33.35
C PRO A 39 8.21 16.25 -33.47
N ASP A 40 8.03 16.95 -34.59
CA ASP A 40 6.83 17.73 -34.91
C ASP A 40 5.53 16.94 -34.65
N PRO A 41 4.47 17.56 -34.09
CA PRO A 41 3.18 16.93 -33.99
C PRO A 41 2.56 16.79 -35.39
N ILE A 42 2.58 15.58 -35.95
CA ILE A 42 1.74 15.22 -37.10
C ILE A 42 0.34 14.86 -36.60
N LEU A 43 -0.33 15.77 -35.90
CA LEU A 43 -1.78 15.77 -35.71
C LEU A 43 -2.20 17.23 -35.57
N GLY A 44 -2.68 17.80 -36.68
CA GLY A 44 -3.15 19.18 -36.71
C GLY A 44 -4.32 19.37 -35.75
N GLU A 45 -4.22 20.42 -34.93
CA GLU A 45 -5.35 21.00 -34.23
C GLU A 45 -6.48 21.28 -35.23
N GLY A 46 -7.60 20.56 -35.12
CA GLY A 46 -8.82 20.94 -35.83
C GLY A 46 -9.74 19.80 -36.23
N ARG A 47 -10.84 19.69 -35.48
CA ARG A 47 -12.15 19.08 -35.84
C ARG A 47 -12.33 17.59 -35.54
N ILE A 48 -12.48 17.26 -34.26
CA ILE A 48 -13.50 16.28 -33.85
C ILE A 48 -14.82 17.05 -33.77
N ALA A 49 -15.72 16.80 -34.72
CA ALA A 49 -17.04 17.45 -34.73
C ALA A 49 -17.91 16.89 -33.60
N LYS A 50 -18.64 17.77 -32.90
CA LYS A 50 -19.74 17.37 -32.01
C LYS A 50 -20.71 16.49 -32.81
N VAL A 51 -20.73 15.19 -32.53
CA VAL A 51 -21.77 14.29 -33.04
C VAL A 51 -23.06 14.66 -32.32
N ALA A 52 -24.04 15.15 -33.08
CA ALA A 52 -25.36 15.47 -32.55
C ALA A 52 -26.07 14.18 -32.14
N ALA A 53 -26.49 14.11 -30.88
CA ALA A 53 -27.41 13.08 -30.38
C ALA A 53 -28.67 13.07 -31.25
N ARG A 54 -28.89 11.98 -32.00
CA ARG A 54 -30.14 11.72 -32.70
C ARG A 54 -30.97 10.79 -31.83
N GLU A 55 -32.17 11.26 -31.48
CA GLU A 55 -33.19 10.51 -30.77
C GLU A 55 -33.51 9.17 -31.45
N GLY A 56 -33.65 8.12 -30.64
CA GLY A 56 -34.47 6.95 -30.95
C GLY A 56 -34.00 6.08 -32.11
N ARG A 57 -32.81 5.47 -31.99
CA ARG A 57 -32.53 4.19 -32.64
C ARG A 57 -31.85 3.26 -31.65
N THR A 58 -32.58 2.24 -31.19
CA THR A 58 -32.01 1.01 -30.66
C THR A 58 -30.92 0.56 -31.63
N VAL A 59 -29.66 0.58 -31.20
CA VAL A 59 -28.55 0.22 -32.08
C VAL A 59 -28.69 -1.27 -32.41
N VAL A 60 -29.07 -1.56 -33.66
CA VAL A 60 -28.84 -2.86 -34.30
C VAL A 60 -27.34 -3.13 -34.20
N GLY A 61 -26.97 -4.30 -33.67
CA GLY A 61 -25.63 -4.73 -33.21
C GLY A 61 -24.40 -3.91 -33.63
N ALA A 62 -23.45 -3.72 -32.72
CA ALA A 62 -22.18 -3.04 -32.95
C ALA A 62 -21.25 -3.85 -33.86
N THR A 63 -21.61 -4.00 -35.14
CA THR A 63 -20.80 -4.71 -36.15
C THR A 63 -19.66 -3.83 -36.67
N ILE A 64 -18.75 -4.43 -37.45
CA ILE A 64 -17.69 -3.70 -38.15
C ILE A 64 -18.26 -2.67 -39.13
N GLU A 65 -19.31 -3.04 -39.87
CA GLU A 65 -19.97 -2.14 -40.81
C GLU A 65 -20.55 -0.92 -40.09
N TRP A 66 -21.17 -1.14 -38.93
CA TRP A 66 -21.70 -0.06 -38.10
C TRP A 66 -20.59 0.89 -37.61
N VAL A 67 -19.49 0.37 -37.06
CA VAL A 67 -18.42 1.24 -36.53
C VAL A 67 -17.71 2.02 -37.65
N CYS A 68 -17.49 1.40 -38.81
CA CYS A 68 -16.91 2.09 -39.98
C CYS A 68 -17.81 3.20 -40.52
N GLN A 69 -19.13 3.07 -40.38
CA GLN A 69 -20.11 4.06 -40.80
C GLN A 69 -20.30 5.17 -39.76
N GLU A 70 -20.68 4.81 -38.54
CA GLU A 70 -21.12 5.77 -37.51
C GLU A 70 -19.94 6.38 -36.74
N GLN A 71 -18.78 5.70 -36.72
CA GLN A 71 -17.56 6.11 -36.00
C GLN A 71 -16.36 6.20 -36.95
N SER A 72 -16.59 6.54 -38.22
CA SER A 72 -15.57 6.51 -39.29
C SER A 72 -14.30 7.30 -38.97
N GLN A 73 -14.42 8.47 -38.32
CA GLN A 73 -13.26 9.29 -37.94
C GLN A 73 -12.38 8.60 -36.89
N ARG A 74 -12.99 7.87 -35.96
CA ARG A 74 -12.28 7.10 -34.94
C ARG A 74 -11.59 5.88 -35.55
N VAL A 75 -12.21 5.24 -36.55
CA VAL A 75 -11.56 4.21 -37.36
C VAL A 75 -10.36 4.78 -38.13
N ASP A 76 -10.51 5.95 -38.76
CA ASP A 76 -9.39 6.61 -39.44
C ASP A 76 -8.21 6.89 -38.49
N ALA A 77 -8.49 7.46 -37.32
CA ALA A 77 -7.49 7.72 -36.29
C ALA A 77 -6.80 6.43 -35.80
N LEU A 78 -7.55 5.33 -35.59
CA LEU A 78 -6.95 4.04 -35.25
C LEU A 78 -5.92 3.62 -36.30
N PHE A 79 -6.28 3.60 -37.57
CA PHE A 79 -5.37 3.17 -38.65
C PHE A 79 -4.18 4.12 -38.86
N GLU A 80 -4.31 5.40 -38.48
CA GLU A 80 -3.19 6.35 -38.46
C GLU A 80 -2.18 6.08 -37.33
N THR A 81 -2.57 5.36 -36.28
CA THR A 81 -1.68 4.99 -35.16
C THR A 81 -0.98 3.63 -35.37
N LEU A 82 -1.50 2.79 -36.27
CA LEU A 82 -0.90 1.48 -36.58
C LEU A 82 0.40 1.62 -37.39
N ASP A 83 1.34 0.70 -37.19
CA ASP A 83 2.47 0.49 -38.09
C ASP A 83 2.08 -0.40 -39.27
N LEU A 84 1.31 0.16 -40.20
CA LEU A 84 0.91 -0.53 -41.43
C LEU A 84 2.08 -0.93 -42.34
N LYS A 85 3.33 -0.56 -42.02
CA LYS A 85 4.52 -1.02 -42.75
C LYS A 85 5.09 -2.33 -42.19
N SER A 86 4.69 -2.73 -40.98
CA SER A 86 5.08 -4.00 -40.37
C SER A 86 4.65 -5.17 -41.26
N GLU A 87 5.50 -6.19 -41.35
CA GLU A 87 5.22 -7.42 -42.09
C GLU A 87 3.94 -8.10 -41.58
N ALA A 88 3.72 -8.06 -40.26
CA ALA A 88 2.55 -8.61 -39.58
C ALA A 88 1.23 -8.02 -40.10
N LEU A 89 1.22 -6.75 -40.52
CA LEU A 89 0.02 -6.03 -40.94
C LEU A 89 -0.12 -5.91 -42.47
N THR A 90 0.60 -6.72 -43.25
CA THR A 90 0.58 -6.65 -44.72
C THR A 90 -0.85 -6.73 -45.29
N GLY A 91 -1.66 -7.68 -44.82
CA GLY A 91 -3.05 -7.84 -45.25
C GLY A 91 -3.96 -6.69 -44.83
N VAL A 92 -3.74 -6.14 -43.63
CA VAL A 92 -4.46 -4.97 -43.10
C VAL A 92 -4.15 -3.74 -43.96
N ASN A 93 -2.87 -3.49 -44.25
CA ASN A 93 -2.40 -2.37 -45.07
C ASN A 93 -2.92 -2.45 -46.51
N GLU A 94 -2.97 -3.64 -47.11
CA GLU A 94 -3.53 -3.82 -48.45
C GLU A 94 -5.01 -3.41 -48.49
N ALA A 95 -5.84 -3.92 -47.56
CA ALA A 95 -7.26 -3.58 -47.48
C ALA A 95 -7.46 -2.08 -47.22
N TRP A 96 -6.64 -1.49 -46.33
CA TRP A 96 -6.68 -0.06 -46.03
C TRP A 96 -6.37 0.81 -47.25
N ARG A 97 -5.31 0.50 -48.01
CA ARG A 97 -4.93 1.25 -49.22
C ARG A 97 -5.96 1.16 -50.35
N GLN A 98 -6.75 0.10 -50.37
CA GLN A 98 -7.87 -0.06 -51.31
C GLN A 98 -9.12 0.76 -50.90
N GLY A 99 -9.10 1.38 -49.72
CA GLY A 99 -10.23 2.14 -49.18
C GLY A 99 -11.33 1.29 -48.57
N ASP A 100 -11.11 -0.03 -48.40
CA ASP A 100 -12.08 -0.96 -47.82
C ASP A 100 -11.89 -1.04 -46.29
N LYS A 101 -12.46 -0.05 -45.58
CA LYS A 101 -12.35 0.05 -44.11
C LYS A 101 -12.91 -1.18 -43.40
N VAL A 102 -14.01 -1.75 -43.90
CA VAL A 102 -14.67 -2.91 -43.29
C VAL A 102 -13.76 -4.13 -43.38
N LYS A 103 -13.19 -4.40 -44.56
CA LYS A 103 -12.22 -5.48 -44.73
C LYS A 103 -10.97 -5.25 -43.89
N ALA A 104 -10.46 -4.01 -43.85
CA ALA A 104 -9.28 -3.68 -43.06
C ALA A 104 -9.50 -3.95 -41.55
N CYS A 105 -10.63 -3.53 -40.99
CA CYS A 105 -10.99 -3.83 -39.59
C CYS A 105 -11.15 -5.34 -39.34
N ARG A 106 -11.77 -6.08 -40.26
CA ARG A 106 -11.96 -7.53 -40.11
C ARG A 106 -10.61 -8.26 -40.10
N VAL A 107 -9.74 -7.97 -41.06
CA VAL A 107 -8.40 -8.57 -41.14
C VAL A 107 -7.55 -8.19 -39.92
N LEU A 108 -7.74 -6.99 -39.35
CA LEU A 108 -7.06 -6.59 -38.12
C LEU A 108 -7.50 -7.43 -36.91
N LEU A 109 -8.80 -7.66 -36.74
CA LEU A 109 -9.30 -8.53 -35.65
C LEU A 109 -8.87 -9.99 -35.86
N ASP A 110 -8.92 -10.49 -37.10
CA ASP A 110 -8.43 -11.84 -37.43
C ASP A 110 -6.93 -11.99 -37.10
N HIS A 111 -6.13 -10.94 -37.34
CA HIS A 111 -4.71 -10.90 -36.96
C HIS A 111 -4.54 -11.04 -35.44
N TYR A 112 -5.27 -10.25 -34.64
CA TYR A 112 -5.20 -10.36 -33.18
C TYR A 112 -5.64 -11.73 -32.67
N ALA A 113 -6.75 -12.26 -33.16
CA ALA A 113 -7.28 -13.56 -32.75
C ALA A 113 -6.35 -14.73 -33.14
N GLY A 114 -5.63 -14.61 -34.27
CA GLY A 114 -4.67 -15.61 -34.75
C GLY A 114 -3.26 -15.47 -34.20
N SER A 115 -2.97 -14.44 -33.41
CA SER A 115 -1.63 -14.17 -32.87
C SER A 115 -1.34 -14.96 -31.58
N ASP A 116 -0.06 -15.13 -31.25
CA ASP A 116 0.37 -15.68 -29.96
C ASP A 116 0.03 -14.74 -28.78
N LEU A 117 -0.31 -13.47 -29.06
CA LEU A 117 -0.77 -12.50 -28.08
C LEU A 117 -2.11 -12.93 -27.45
N ALA A 118 -3.00 -13.56 -28.22
CA ALA A 118 -4.26 -14.06 -27.70
C ALA A 118 -4.07 -15.16 -26.65
N GLU A 119 -3.09 -16.05 -26.85
CA GLU A 119 -2.72 -17.05 -25.84
C GLU A 119 -2.00 -16.41 -24.65
N ARG A 120 -1.10 -15.44 -24.91
CA ARG A 120 -0.27 -14.79 -23.89
C ARG A 120 -1.05 -13.89 -22.94
N TRP A 121 -1.97 -13.09 -23.47
CA TRP A 121 -2.72 -12.06 -22.73
C TRP A 121 -4.18 -12.46 -22.48
N GLY A 122 -4.64 -13.53 -23.12
CA GLY A 122 -6.00 -14.05 -22.93
C GLY A 122 -6.16 -14.86 -21.63
N SER A 123 -7.39 -15.26 -21.38
CA SER A 123 -7.79 -16.11 -20.25
C SER A 123 -8.42 -17.41 -20.75
N GLU A 124 -8.60 -18.38 -19.85
CA GLU A 124 -9.29 -19.63 -20.19
C GLU A 124 -10.71 -19.41 -20.74
N ARG A 125 -11.13 -20.33 -21.62
CA ARG A 125 -12.46 -20.30 -22.24
C ARG A 125 -13.55 -20.65 -21.23
N VAL A 126 -14.64 -19.91 -21.28
CA VAL A 126 -15.78 -20.06 -20.38
C VAL A 126 -16.77 -21.09 -20.93
N VAL A 127 -17.30 -21.95 -20.06
CA VAL A 127 -18.41 -22.85 -20.40
C VAL A 127 -19.72 -22.10 -20.23
N ALA A 128 -20.61 -22.16 -21.22
CA ALA A 128 -21.90 -21.51 -21.17
C ALA A 128 -22.77 -22.03 -20.01
N GLY A 129 -23.53 -21.12 -19.40
CA GLY A 129 -24.42 -21.39 -18.28
C GLY A 129 -25.37 -20.22 -18.01
N GLU A 130 -26.21 -20.36 -16.98
CA GLU A 130 -27.30 -19.40 -16.69
C GLU A 130 -27.32 -18.92 -15.23
N ASP A 131 -26.38 -19.39 -14.41
CA ASP A 131 -26.29 -19.01 -13.00
C ASP A 131 -25.99 -17.51 -12.86
N THR A 132 -26.16 -17.00 -11.64
CA THR A 132 -26.03 -15.55 -11.37
C THR A 132 -25.27 -15.27 -10.10
N THR A 133 -24.58 -14.12 -10.05
CA THR A 133 -23.98 -13.59 -8.82
C THR A 133 -24.67 -12.29 -8.39
N THR A 134 -24.83 -12.07 -7.08
CA THR A 134 -25.54 -10.89 -6.54
C THR A 134 -24.93 -9.58 -7.03
N ALA A 135 -23.60 -9.49 -7.04
CA ALA A 135 -22.88 -8.28 -7.46
C ALA A 135 -23.09 -7.98 -8.95
N ALA A 136 -23.06 -8.99 -9.82
CA ALA A 136 -23.30 -8.81 -11.24
C ALA A 136 -24.76 -8.43 -11.54
N GLU A 137 -25.73 -9.02 -10.84
CA GLU A 137 -27.14 -8.62 -10.99
C GLU A 137 -27.40 -7.16 -10.59
N ALA A 138 -26.71 -6.65 -9.56
CA ALA A 138 -26.79 -5.24 -9.17
C ALA A 138 -26.29 -4.33 -10.30
N ILE A 139 -25.13 -4.64 -10.89
CA ILE A 139 -24.58 -3.86 -12.01
C ILE A 139 -25.52 -3.86 -13.22
N LEU A 140 -26.22 -4.97 -13.51
CA LEU A 140 -27.23 -5.00 -14.58
C LEU A 140 -28.39 -4.02 -14.35
N ARG A 141 -28.67 -3.62 -13.10
CA ARG A 141 -29.69 -2.63 -12.73
C ARG A 141 -29.12 -1.21 -12.54
N ASP A 142 -27.88 -0.96 -12.97
CA ASP A 142 -27.16 0.30 -12.71
C ASP A 142 -26.95 0.57 -11.20
N GLU A 143 -26.83 -0.48 -10.38
CA GLU A 143 -26.47 -0.40 -8.96
C GLU A 143 -25.00 -0.79 -8.79
N TYR A 144 -24.16 0.19 -8.42
CA TYR A 144 -22.72 0.00 -8.27
C TYR A 144 -22.32 0.20 -6.81
N THR A 145 -21.43 -0.65 -6.30
CA THR A 145 -20.89 -0.50 -4.94
C THR A 145 -19.38 -0.29 -5.00
N PHE A 146 -18.93 0.86 -4.51
CA PHE A 146 -17.51 1.20 -4.41
C PHE A 146 -17.22 1.65 -2.98
N LEU A 147 -16.13 1.17 -2.38
CA LEU A 147 -15.74 1.51 -1.01
C LEU A 147 -16.89 1.32 0.00
N ASN A 148 -17.64 0.22 -0.13
CA ASN A 148 -18.84 -0.09 0.67
C ASN A 148 -20.00 0.90 0.54
N VAL A 149 -20.00 1.77 -0.47
CA VAL A 149 -21.08 2.73 -0.76
C VAL A 149 -21.77 2.36 -2.08
N THR A 150 -23.03 1.94 -1.99
CA THR A 150 -23.87 1.66 -3.15
C THR A 150 -24.49 2.94 -3.70
N GLY A 151 -24.38 3.15 -5.01
CA GLY A 151 -25.00 4.26 -5.73
C GLY A 151 -25.54 3.83 -7.10
N SER A 152 -26.49 4.60 -7.61
CA SER A 152 -27.13 4.37 -8.91
C SER A 152 -27.11 5.65 -9.73
N PRO A 153 -26.15 5.80 -10.68
CA PRO A 153 -26.10 6.97 -11.55
C PRO A 153 -27.36 7.05 -12.42
N ASP A 154 -27.94 8.24 -12.52
CA ASP A 154 -29.00 8.49 -13.48
C ASP A 154 -28.48 8.36 -14.93
N ARG A 155 -29.38 7.99 -15.84
CA ARG A 155 -29.10 8.07 -17.28
C ARG A 155 -29.49 9.45 -17.83
N LYS A 156 -28.64 9.97 -18.71
CA LYS A 156 -28.83 11.23 -19.45
C LYS A 156 -29.99 11.10 -20.44
N PRO A 157 -30.50 12.22 -21.00
CA PRO A 157 -31.58 12.18 -21.99
C PRO A 157 -31.27 11.36 -23.26
N ASP A 158 -29.99 11.22 -23.61
CA ASP A 158 -29.53 10.40 -24.72
C ASP A 158 -29.38 8.90 -24.37
N GLY A 159 -29.72 8.52 -23.13
CA GLY A 159 -29.65 7.16 -22.60
C GLY A 159 -28.30 6.77 -22.00
N SER A 160 -27.27 7.63 -22.13
CA SER A 160 -25.95 7.35 -21.58
C SER A 160 -25.89 7.50 -20.07
N LEU A 161 -25.03 6.74 -19.42
CA LEU A 161 -24.82 6.82 -17.98
C LEU A 161 -24.20 8.18 -17.60
N GLU A 162 -24.57 8.73 -16.43
CA GLU A 162 -23.86 9.86 -15.85
C GLU A 162 -22.50 9.40 -15.27
N TRP A 163 -21.52 9.25 -16.16
CA TRP A 163 -20.16 8.84 -15.83
C TRP A 163 -19.43 9.78 -14.85
N THR A 164 -19.98 10.95 -14.53
CA THR A 164 -19.40 11.86 -13.53
C THR A 164 -20.13 11.84 -12.19
N TYR A 165 -21.09 10.92 -12.00
CA TYR A 165 -21.86 10.77 -10.77
C TYR A 165 -20.95 10.45 -9.57
N ARG A 166 -21.17 11.16 -8.47
CA ARG A 166 -20.33 11.14 -7.25
C ARG A 166 -20.89 10.26 -6.14
N GLY A 167 -21.76 9.32 -6.49
CA GLY A 167 -22.43 8.48 -5.50
C GLY A 167 -23.44 9.25 -4.64
N PRO A 168 -24.09 8.56 -3.70
CA PRO A 168 -25.10 9.17 -2.83
C PRO A 168 -24.53 10.19 -1.83
N ASN A 169 -23.22 10.14 -1.58
CA ASN A 169 -22.54 11.00 -0.60
C ASN A 169 -21.86 12.24 -1.23
N ASP A 170 -22.02 12.46 -2.53
CA ASP A 170 -21.32 13.51 -3.31
C ASP A 170 -19.77 13.44 -3.14
N ASP A 171 -19.24 12.23 -3.21
CA ASP A 171 -17.80 11.96 -3.13
C ASP A 171 -17.19 11.80 -4.53
N ALA A 172 -16.16 12.59 -4.82
CA ALA A 172 -15.43 12.51 -6.08
C ALA A 172 -14.76 11.14 -6.28
N GLU A 173 -14.36 10.46 -5.21
CA GLU A 173 -13.78 9.12 -5.30
C GLU A 173 -14.77 8.12 -5.90
N TRP A 174 -16.06 8.23 -5.57
CA TRP A 174 -17.08 7.36 -6.15
C TRP A 174 -17.10 7.48 -7.69
N ALA A 175 -16.99 8.71 -8.22
CA ALA A 175 -16.88 8.94 -9.67
C ALA A 175 -15.58 8.39 -10.25
N TYR A 176 -14.46 8.48 -9.51
CA TYR A 176 -13.19 7.88 -9.91
C TYR A 176 -13.32 6.35 -10.04
N PHE A 177 -13.84 5.66 -9.03
CA PHE A 177 -14.03 4.21 -9.06
C PHE A 177 -14.98 3.74 -10.18
N LEU A 178 -16.04 4.51 -10.47
CA LEU A 178 -16.91 4.22 -11.62
C LEU A 178 -16.10 4.17 -12.93
N ASN A 179 -15.17 5.12 -13.12
CA ASN A 179 -14.37 5.25 -14.34
C ASN A 179 -13.08 4.41 -14.35
N ARG A 180 -12.75 3.71 -13.25
CA ARG A 180 -11.72 2.66 -13.23
C ARG A 180 -12.18 1.36 -13.89
N HIS A 181 -13.49 1.22 -14.09
CA HIS A 181 -14.14 0.06 -14.71
C HIS A 181 -13.99 -1.25 -13.93
N GLY A 182 -13.82 -1.19 -12.60
CA GLY A 182 -13.81 -2.40 -11.76
C GLY A 182 -15.12 -3.20 -11.84
N HIS A 183 -16.25 -2.54 -12.13
CA HIS A 183 -17.52 -3.22 -12.39
C HIS A 183 -17.49 -4.13 -13.64
N ILE A 184 -16.65 -3.81 -14.63
CA ILE A 184 -16.44 -4.67 -15.80
C ILE A 184 -15.71 -5.95 -15.39
N GLU A 185 -14.69 -5.86 -14.52
CA GLU A 185 -14.02 -7.05 -13.98
C GLU A 185 -14.98 -7.93 -13.19
N ILE A 186 -15.89 -7.34 -12.38
CA ILE A 186 -16.94 -8.09 -11.67
C ILE A 186 -17.83 -8.86 -12.66
N LEU A 187 -18.26 -8.22 -13.75
CA LEU A 187 -19.09 -8.87 -14.77
C LEU A 187 -18.32 -9.97 -15.52
N ILE A 188 -17.04 -9.76 -15.85
CA ILE A 188 -16.19 -10.78 -16.49
C ILE A 188 -15.99 -11.98 -15.56
N SER A 189 -15.72 -11.76 -14.27
CA SER A 189 -15.57 -12.84 -13.29
C SER A 189 -16.87 -13.60 -13.10
N ALA A 190 -18.01 -12.91 -12.98
CA ALA A 190 -19.32 -13.56 -12.93
C ALA A 190 -19.62 -14.35 -14.20
N TYR A 191 -19.23 -13.84 -15.38
CA TYR A 191 -19.34 -14.61 -16.63
C TYR A 191 -18.48 -15.87 -16.59
N ARG A 192 -17.21 -15.78 -16.15
CA ARG A 192 -16.31 -16.94 -16.04
C ARG A 192 -16.85 -18.00 -15.08
N GLU A 193 -17.47 -17.58 -13.98
CA GLU A 193 -18.06 -18.46 -12.98
C GLU A 193 -19.35 -19.14 -13.48
N THR A 194 -20.23 -18.38 -14.15
CA THR A 194 -21.61 -18.80 -14.41
C THR A 194 -21.91 -19.16 -15.86
N GLY A 195 -21.08 -18.70 -16.80
CA GLY A 195 -21.31 -18.77 -18.24
C GLY A 195 -22.44 -17.88 -18.76
N ASN A 196 -22.99 -16.96 -17.93
CA ASN A 196 -24.18 -16.19 -18.27
C ASN A 196 -23.90 -15.02 -19.21
N ALA A 197 -24.32 -15.15 -20.47
CA ALA A 197 -23.99 -14.22 -21.55
C ALA A 197 -24.48 -12.77 -21.33
N LYS A 198 -25.51 -12.56 -20.49
CA LYS A 198 -26.04 -11.21 -20.21
C LYS A 198 -24.98 -10.27 -19.60
N TYR A 199 -24.00 -10.84 -18.91
CA TYR A 199 -22.90 -10.08 -18.32
C TYR A 199 -21.96 -9.52 -19.39
N ILE A 200 -21.64 -10.30 -20.43
CA ILE A 200 -20.81 -9.80 -21.54
C ILE A 200 -21.59 -8.88 -22.47
N GLU A 201 -22.88 -9.12 -22.66
CA GLU A 201 -23.76 -8.19 -23.40
C GLU A 201 -23.82 -6.81 -22.70
N ARG A 202 -23.82 -6.80 -21.36
CA ARG A 202 -23.71 -5.57 -20.58
C ARG A 202 -22.34 -4.90 -20.75
N VAL A 203 -21.26 -5.66 -20.62
CA VAL A 203 -19.88 -5.15 -20.81
C VAL A 203 -19.69 -4.54 -22.20
N ASP A 204 -20.16 -5.22 -23.26
CA ASP A 204 -20.14 -4.72 -24.63
C ASP A 204 -20.85 -3.36 -24.75
N SER A 205 -22.03 -3.23 -24.14
CA SER A 205 -22.77 -1.97 -24.12
C SER A 205 -22.04 -0.86 -23.38
N ASP A 206 -21.52 -1.14 -22.18
CA ASP A 206 -20.86 -0.13 -21.33
C ASP A 206 -19.56 0.37 -21.97
N ILE A 207 -18.73 -0.52 -22.53
CA ILE A 207 -17.49 -0.13 -23.24
C ILE A 207 -17.80 0.76 -24.45
N ARG A 208 -18.74 0.30 -25.28
CA ARG A 208 -19.12 1.02 -26.50
C ARG A 208 -19.66 2.40 -26.18
N GLU A 209 -20.55 2.50 -25.20
CA GLU A 209 -21.10 3.78 -24.75
C GLU A 209 -19.97 4.69 -24.24
N TRP A 210 -19.14 4.20 -23.32
CA TRP A 210 -18.09 4.99 -22.68
C TRP A 210 -17.14 5.61 -23.71
N VAL A 211 -16.65 4.82 -24.67
CA VAL A 211 -15.72 5.29 -25.71
C VAL A 211 -16.36 6.37 -26.61
N ILE A 212 -17.67 6.28 -26.86
CA ILE A 212 -18.38 7.24 -27.72
C ILE A 212 -18.67 8.55 -27.00
N VAL A 213 -19.09 8.50 -25.74
CA VAL A 213 -19.59 9.68 -25.02
C VAL A 213 -18.53 10.40 -24.18
N ASN A 214 -17.35 9.80 -23.98
CA ASN A 214 -16.27 10.36 -23.15
C ASN A 214 -14.96 10.56 -23.95
N PRO A 215 -14.94 11.43 -25.00
CA PRO A 215 -13.76 11.63 -25.83
C PRO A 215 -12.57 12.22 -25.04
N TYR A 216 -11.36 11.84 -25.46
CA TYR A 216 -10.13 12.37 -24.87
C TYR A 216 -9.90 13.84 -25.25
N GLY A 217 -9.66 14.70 -24.26
CA GLY A 217 -9.39 16.13 -24.44
C GLY A 217 -7.95 16.51 -24.80
N TRP A 218 -6.99 15.57 -24.84
CA TRP A 218 -5.57 15.83 -25.11
C TRP A 218 -4.87 16.79 -24.14
N GLU A 219 -5.39 16.90 -22.91
CA GLU A 219 -4.86 17.77 -21.86
C GLU A 219 -4.90 17.08 -20.49
N GLN A 220 -4.03 17.51 -19.57
CA GLN A 220 -4.05 17.03 -18.20
C GLN A 220 -5.35 17.47 -17.51
N THR A 221 -6.02 16.54 -16.81
CA THR A 221 -7.32 16.82 -16.19
C THR A 221 -7.50 16.14 -14.84
N ARG A 222 -8.46 16.67 -14.06
CA ARG A 222 -8.99 16.05 -12.83
C ARG A 222 -10.36 15.43 -13.04
N ASP A 223 -10.89 15.50 -14.26
CA ASP A 223 -12.15 14.87 -14.63
C ASP A 223 -12.04 13.35 -14.41
N PRO A 224 -13.00 12.74 -13.70
CA PRO A 224 -12.94 11.31 -13.37
C PRO A 224 -12.82 10.41 -14.60
N ARG A 225 -13.25 10.87 -15.77
CA ARG A 225 -13.17 10.10 -17.00
C ARG A 225 -11.75 9.95 -17.53
N TRP A 226 -10.86 10.92 -17.30
CA TRP A 226 -9.52 10.93 -17.91
C TRP A 226 -8.36 11.20 -16.94
N ARG A 227 -8.62 11.37 -15.65
CA ARG A 227 -7.55 11.49 -14.65
C ARG A 227 -6.64 10.25 -14.68
N GLY A 228 -5.36 10.45 -14.35
CA GLY A 228 -4.29 9.49 -14.60
C GLY A 228 -4.48 8.08 -14.02
N LEU A 229 -5.12 7.91 -12.86
CA LEU A 229 -5.40 6.57 -12.31
C LEU A 229 -6.51 5.85 -13.07
N GLU A 230 -7.55 6.57 -13.47
CA GLU A 230 -8.68 5.98 -14.18
C GLU A 230 -8.27 5.57 -15.59
N THR A 231 -7.50 6.43 -16.27
CA THR A 231 -6.89 6.13 -17.56
C THR A 231 -6.04 4.86 -17.51
N MET A 232 -5.09 4.76 -16.57
CA MET A 232 -4.22 3.60 -16.50
C MET A 232 -4.98 2.33 -16.04
N SER A 233 -5.97 2.46 -15.16
CA SER A 233 -6.84 1.34 -14.76
C SER A 233 -7.57 0.72 -15.95
N ARG A 234 -8.15 1.55 -16.83
CA ARG A 234 -8.90 1.06 -17.99
C ARG A 234 -8.03 0.30 -18.98
N ILE A 235 -6.78 0.68 -19.22
CA ILE A 235 -5.87 -0.12 -20.06
C ILE A 235 -5.76 -1.55 -19.53
N ASN A 236 -5.63 -1.73 -18.22
CA ASN A 236 -5.53 -3.07 -17.61
C ASN A 236 -6.82 -3.88 -17.83
N VAL A 237 -7.97 -3.29 -17.50
CA VAL A 237 -9.28 -3.93 -17.64
C VAL A 237 -9.58 -4.26 -19.11
N TRP A 238 -9.30 -3.32 -20.01
CA TRP A 238 -9.63 -3.42 -21.42
C TRP A 238 -8.72 -4.38 -22.17
N SER A 239 -7.44 -4.49 -21.81
CA SER A 239 -6.54 -5.48 -22.40
C SER A 239 -6.98 -6.90 -22.03
N ASN A 240 -7.32 -7.13 -20.76
CA ASN A 240 -7.87 -8.40 -20.27
C ASN A 240 -9.21 -8.72 -20.95
N LEU A 241 -10.10 -7.73 -21.09
CA LEU A 241 -11.35 -7.90 -21.82
C LEU A 241 -11.13 -8.25 -23.30
N PHE A 242 -10.25 -7.52 -23.99
CA PHE A 242 -10.02 -7.66 -25.42
C PHE A 242 -9.47 -9.05 -25.76
N TYR A 243 -8.40 -9.47 -25.08
CA TYR A 243 -7.79 -10.78 -25.33
C TYR A 243 -8.55 -11.93 -24.67
N GLY A 244 -9.06 -11.74 -23.46
CA GLY A 244 -9.81 -12.77 -22.72
C GLY A 244 -11.11 -13.17 -23.40
N LEU A 245 -11.70 -12.28 -24.21
CA LEU A 245 -12.92 -12.53 -24.98
C LEU A 245 -12.71 -12.34 -26.48
N ILE A 246 -11.48 -12.47 -27.00
CA ILE A 246 -11.20 -12.16 -28.42
C ILE A 246 -12.05 -13.00 -29.40
N ASP A 247 -12.33 -14.26 -29.04
CA ASP A 247 -13.14 -15.21 -29.80
C ASP A 247 -14.63 -15.22 -29.40
N ASP A 248 -15.03 -14.47 -28.37
CA ASP A 248 -16.40 -14.54 -27.82
C ASP A 248 -17.34 -13.61 -28.61
N PRO A 249 -18.35 -14.12 -29.33
CA PRO A 249 -19.23 -13.29 -30.16
C PRO A 249 -20.11 -12.31 -29.37
N LYS A 250 -20.17 -12.41 -28.03
CA LYS A 250 -20.96 -11.51 -27.18
C LYS A 250 -20.30 -10.16 -26.96
N LEU A 251 -18.97 -10.11 -26.93
CA LEU A 251 -18.26 -8.87 -27.18
C LEU A 251 -18.31 -8.68 -28.70
N GLN A 252 -18.89 -7.58 -29.19
CA GLN A 252 -19.12 -7.42 -30.63
C GLN A 252 -17.88 -6.80 -31.31
N ASP A 253 -17.64 -7.16 -32.57
CA ASP A 253 -16.44 -6.72 -33.30
C ASP A 253 -16.33 -5.20 -33.46
N GLY A 254 -17.44 -4.49 -33.62
CA GLY A 254 -17.43 -3.03 -33.65
C GLY A 254 -17.01 -2.43 -32.30
N THR A 255 -17.39 -3.06 -31.20
CA THR A 255 -16.92 -2.69 -29.85
C THR A 255 -15.44 -2.99 -29.67
N ARG A 256 -14.94 -4.12 -30.18
CA ARG A 256 -13.50 -4.42 -30.21
C ARG A 256 -12.70 -3.35 -30.94
N ILE A 257 -13.18 -2.89 -32.10
CA ILE A 257 -12.55 -1.79 -32.85
C ILE A 257 -12.58 -0.48 -32.08
N LEU A 258 -13.69 -0.17 -31.38
CA LEU A 258 -13.77 1.02 -30.53
C LEU A 258 -12.78 0.96 -29.36
N LEU A 259 -12.67 -0.18 -28.69
CA LEU A 259 -11.70 -0.39 -27.61
C LEU A 259 -10.28 -0.19 -28.12
N LEU A 260 -9.89 -0.86 -29.22
CA LEU A 260 -8.57 -0.70 -29.85
C LEU A 260 -8.27 0.75 -30.21
N SER A 261 -9.25 1.48 -30.74
CA SER A 261 -9.07 2.90 -31.11
C SER A 261 -8.74 3.81 -29.94
N SER A 262 -9.02 3.38 -28.71
CA SER A 262 -8.81 4.19 -27.51
C SER A 262 -7.54 3.83 -26.76
N ILE A 263 -6.87 2.71 -27.08
CA ILE A 263 -5.58 2.35 -26.47
C ILE A 263 -4.51 3.44 -26.69
N PRO A 264 -4.30 4.00 -27.89
CA PRO A 264 -3.34 5.08 -28.10
C PRO A 264 -3.68 6.36 -27.34
N GLU A 265 -4.97 6.68 -27.14
CA GLU A 265 -5.41 7.84 -26.36
C GLU A 265 -5.00 7.69 -24.89
N HIS A 266 -5.22 6.51 -24.32
CA HIS A 266 -4.85 6.19 -22.93
C HIS A 266 -3.34 6.11 -22.75
N ALA A 267 -2.61 5.54 -23.72
CA ALA A 267 -1.16 5.52 -23.72
C ALA A 267 -0.58 6.93 -23.79
N HIS A 268 -1.11 7.79 -24.68
CA HIS A 268 -0.70 9.19 -24.78
C HIS A 268 -0.90 9.94 -23.46
N TYR A 269 -2.08 9.85 -22.84
CA TYR A 269 -2.32 10.48 -21.54
C TYR A 269 -1.33 9.99 -20.48
N THR A 270 -1.16 8.67 -20.37
CA THR A 270 -0.29 8.06 -19.37
C THR A 270 1.17 8.46 -19.58
N GLN A 271 1.64 8.58 -20.82
CA GLN A 271 3.00 9.01 -21.12
C GLN A 271 3.24 10.51 -20.83
N HIS A 272 2.25 11.37 -21.05
CA HIS A 272 2.45 12.83 -20.96
C HIS A 272 2.00 13.45 -19.64
N PHE A 273 1.11 12.79 -18.90
CA PHE A 273 0.41 13.37 -17.75
C PHE A 273 0.40 12.46 -16.50
N HIS A 274 1.36 11.53 -16.39
CA HIS A 274 1.55 10.70 -15.20
C HIS A 274 2.15 11.46 -14.01
N ASN A 275 2.15 10.81 -12.84
CA ASN A 275 2.81 11.30 -11.64
C ASN A 275 4.32 11.02 -11.70
N ASN A 276 5.14 11.89 -11.12
CA ASN A 276 6.60 11.78 -11.23
C ASN A 276 7.26 10.84 -10.21
N THR A 277 6.53 10.41 -9.16
CA THR A 277 7.05 9.59 -8.05
C THR A 277 5.93 8.73 -7.43
N GLY A 278 6.32 7.86 -6.49
CA GLY A 278 5.40 7.08 -5.66
C GLY A 278 4.77 5.89 -6.38
N ASN A 279 3.81 5.26 -5.71
CA ASN A 279 3.03 4.13 -6.22
C ASN A 279 2.24 4.44 -7.49
N TRP A 280 1.73 5.67 -7.66
CA TRP A 280 0.99 6.06 -8.87
C TRP A 280 1.85 5.96 -10.13
N LEU A 281 3.10 6.42 -10.07
CA LEU A 281 4.04 6.31 -11.18
C LEU A 281 4.22 4.85 -11.58
N ALA A 282 4.41 3.95 -10.60
CA ALA A 282 4.59 2.53 -10.87
C ALA A 282 3.39 1.90 -11.59
N MET A 283 2.17 2.19 -11.12
CA MET A 283 0.95 1.68 -11.75
C MET A 283 0.75 2.25 -13.16
N GLN A 284 1.04 3.54 -13.36
CA GLN A 284 0.95 4.20 -14.66
C GLN A 284 1.98 3.65 -15.65
N MET A 285 3.24 3.47 -15.25
CA MET A 285 4.28 2.93 -16.14
C MET A 285 4.07 1.45 -16.44
N ARG A 286 3.51 0.66 -15.50
CA ARG A 286 3.03 -0.70 -15.80
C ARG A 286 1.98 -0.67 -16.90
N SER A 287 0.96 0.18 -16.75
CA SER A 287 -0.12 0.28 -17.73
C SER A 287 0.38 0.74 -19.10
N LEU A 288 1.28 1.72 -19.14
CA LEU A 288 1.88 2.19 -20.41
C LEU A 288 2.75 1.10 -21.07
N SER A 289 3.48 0.31 -20.29
CA SER A 289 4.21 -0.86 -20.80
C SER A 289 3.26 -1.91 -21.35
N LEU A 290 2.13 -2.16 -20.66
CA LEU A 290 1.11 -3.10 -21.14
C LEU A 290 0.55 -2.65 -22.50
N SER A 291 0.30 -1.35 -22.71
CA SER A 291 -0.13 -0.84 -24.01
C SER A 291 0.85 -1.17 -25.15
N GLY A 292 2.16 -1.16 -24.88
CA GLY A 292 3.16 -1.51 -25.90
C GLY A 292 3.34 -3.01 -26.06
N LEU A 293 3.46 -3.74 -24.96
CA LEU A 293 3.73 -5.19 -24.95
C LEU A 293 2.54 -6.02 -25.45
N ALA A 294 1.31 -5.58 -25.14
CA ALA A 294 0.10 -6.27 -25.56
C ALA A 294 -0.42 -5.82 -26.92
N PHE A 295 0.02 -4.69 -27.47
CA PHE A 295 -0.43 -4.20 -28.78
C PHE A 295 0.76 -3.71 -29.63
N PRO A 296 1.65 -4.63 -30.05
CA PRO A 296 2.86 -4.31 -30.82
C PRO A 296 2.58 -3.76 -32.23
N GLU A 297 1.32 -3.76 -32.67
CA GLU A 297 0.86 -3.22 -33.96
C GLU A 297 0.86 -1.69 -34.00
N PHE A 298 0.88 -1.02 -32.85
CA PHE A 298 0.94 0.45 -32.79
C PHE A 298 2.34 0.96 -33.09
N ARG A 299 2.44 2.06 -33.85
CA ARG A 299 3.72 2.66 -34.24
C ARG A 299 4.58 3.10 -33.05
N ASP A 300 3.94 3.56 -31.99
CA ASP A 300 4.61 4.15 -30.82
C ASP A 300 4.83 3.13 -29.69
N GLN A 301 4.50 1.85 -29.88
CA GLN A 301 4.59 0.80 -28.85
C GLN A 301 5.99 0.71 -28.21
N GLU A 302 7.04 0.76 -29.02
CA GLU A 302 8.43 0.70 -28.56
C GLU A 302 8.78 1.92 -27.71
N ALA A 303 8.26 3.09 -28.10
CA ALA A 303 8.45 4.33 -27.36
C ALA A 303 7.71 4.30 -26.01
N TRP A 304 6.51 3.70 -25.94
CA TRP A 304 5.77 3.52 -24.70
C TRP A 304 6.51 2.60 -23.71
N ILE A 305 7.04 1.47 -24.20
CA ILE A 305 7.84 0.53 -23.40
C ILE A 305 9.11 1.22 -22.90
N ALA A 306 9.88 1.84 -23.80
CA ALA A 306 11.13 2.51 -23.45
C ALA A 306 10.91 3.64 -22.44
N TYR A 307 9.86 4.45 -22.63
CA TYR A 307 9.51 5.52 -21.69
C TYR A 307 9.20 4.97 -20.30
N SER A 308 8.36 3.94 -20.23
CA SER A 308 7.96 3.31 -18.98
C SER A 308 9.17 2.76 -18.21
N TYR A 309 10.08 2.10 -18.93
CA TYR A 309 11.32 1.55 -18.39
C TYR A 309 12.22 2.65 -17.81
N HIS A 310 12.43 3.73 -18.56
CA HIS A 310 13.25 4.86 -18.11
C HIS A 310 12.64 5.62 -16.94
N ALA A 311 11.32 5.72 -16.87
CA ALA A 311 10.62 6.42 -15.80
C ALA A 311 10.60 5.60 -14.50
N LEU A 312 10.40 4.28 -14.60
CA LEU A 312 10.15 3.43 -13.44
C LEU A 312 11.42 2.80 -12.85
N LEU A 313 12.39 2.34 -13.65
CA LEU A 313 13.55 1.64 -13.10
C LEU A 313 14.30 2.41 -12.00
N PRO A 314 14.58 3.73 -12.14
CA PRO A 314 15.27 4.47 -11.08
C PRO A 314 14.46 4.59 -9.78
N GLN A 315 13.17 4.26 -9.79
CA GLN A 315 12.31 4.39 -8.62
C GLN A 315 12.57 3.32 -7.57
N ILE A 316 13.04 2.13 -7.95
CA ILE A 316 13.36 1.10 -6.98
C ILE A 316 14.50 1.57 -6.07
N GLU A 317 15.57 2.12 -6.65
CA GLU A 317 16.70 2.69 -5.90
C GLU A 317 16.30 3.96 -5.13
N ARG A 318 15.38 4.76 -5.67
CA ARG A 318 14.95 6.01 -5.01
C ARG A 318 14.02 5.79 -3.83
N GLN A 319 13.11 4.82 -3.92
CA GLN A 319 12.02 4.63 -2.95
C GLN A 319 12.27 3.46 -1.99
N VAL A 320 13.25 2.59 -2.26
CA VAL A 320 13.58 1.44 -1.43
C VAL A 320 14.95 1.65 -0.81
N SER A 321 15.02 1.58 0.51
CA SER A 321 16.26 1.63 1.26
C SER A 321 17.08 0.34 1.04
N PRO A 322 18.41 0.35 1.24
CA PRO A 322 19.25 -0.84 1.09
C PRO A 322 18.86 -2.05 1.96
N ASP A 323 18.09 -1.86 3.03
CA ASP A 323 17.54 -2.94 3.86
C ASP A 323 16.14 -3.44 3.41
N GLY A 324 15.64 -2.93 2.28
CA GLY A 324 14.39 -3.34 1.64
C GLY A 324 13.15 -2.57 2.09
N ALA A 325 13.24 -1.74 3.13
CA ALA A 325 12.11 -0.93 3.54
C ALA A 325 11.78 0.15 2.50
N GLN A 326 10.49 0.43 2.30
CA GLN A 326 10.07 1.55 1.44
C GLN A 326 10.14 2.83 2.28
N LYS A 327 10.67 3.91 1.70
CA LYS A 327 11.08 5.13 2.42
C LYS A 327 9.96 5.98 3.04
N GLU A 328 8.69 5.69 2.78
CA GLU A 328 7.58 6.30 3.53
C GLU A 328 7.48 5.70 4.94
N LEU A 329 8.10 4.54 5.18
CA LEU A 329 8.13 3.87 6.47
C LEU A 329 6.74 3.60 7.06
N ALA A 330 5.72 3.53 6.20
CA ALA A 330 4.37 3.07 6.53
C ALA A 330 4.16 1.68 5.89
N SER A 331 3.94 0.65 6.70
CA SER A 331 3.84 -0.75 6.23
C SER A 331 2.81 -0.96 5.12
N HIS A 332 1.66 -0.28 5.20
CA HIS A 332 0.63 -0.36 4.16
C HIS A 332 1.10 0.19 2.81
N TYR A 333 1.89 1.27 2.83
CA TYR A 333 2.44 1.89 1.62
C TYR A 333 3.68 1.17 1.09
N HIS A 334 4.46 0.54 1.96
CA HIS A 334 5.43 -0.47 1.55
C HIS A 334 4.74 -1.56 0.73
N GLY A 335 3.67 -2.17 1.26
CA GLY A 335 2.90 -3.20 0.55
C GLY A 335 2.31 -2.71 -0.78
N SER A 336 1.76 -1.50 -0.80
CA SER A 336 1.20 -0.89 -2.02
C SER A 336 2.26 -0.70 -3.10
N THR A 337 3.46 -0.21 -2.73
CA THR A 337 4.57 0.02 -3.66
C THR A 337 5.20 -1.30 -4.13
N LEU A 338 5.44 -2.23 -3.20
CA LEU A 338 5.93 -3.57 -3.48
C LEU A 338 5.02 -4.26 -4.49
N MET A 339 3.71 -4.15 -4.30
CA MET A 339 2.78 -4.77 -5.22
C MET A 339 2.75 -4.13 -6.60
N ALA A 340 2.90 -2.81 -6.69
CA ALA A 340 3.04 -2.12 -7.96
C ALA A 340 4.31 -2.57 -8.71
N PHE A 341 5.46 -2.65 -8.03
CA PHE A 341 6.71 -3.14 -8.63
C PHE A 341 6.65 -4.63 -9.00
N GLN A 342 6.04 -5.47 -8.16
CA GLN A 342 5.82 -6.88 -8.48
C GLN A 342 4.97 -7.03 -9.74
N SER A 343 3.89 -6.26 -9.85
CA SER A 343 2.99 -6.30 -11.01
C SER A 343 3.64 -5.80 -12.31
N PHE A 344 4.68 -4.97 -12.22
CA PHE A 344 5.52 -4.57 -13.35
C PHE A 344 6.44 -5.71 -13.78
N THR A 345 7.02 -6.41 -12.83
CA THR A 345 7.83 -7.62 -13.07
C THR A 345 7.01 -8.72 -13.75
N ASP A 346 5.82 -8.98 -13.21
CA ASP A 346 4.89 -10.00 -13.74
C ASP A 346 4.50 -9.70 -15.18
N LEU A 347 4.29 -8.43 -15.52
CA LEU A 347 3.99 -8.00 -16.89
C LEU A 347 5.13 -8.33 -17.86
N TYR A 348 6.37 -8.04 -17.50
CA TYR A 348 7.53 -8.31 -18.36
C TYR A 348 7.76 -9.81 -18.50
N GLU A 349 7.67 -10.57 -17.41
CA GLU A 349 7.79 -12.04 -17.46
C GLU A 349 6.69 -12.67 -18.31
N GLN A 350 5.44 -12.20 -18.19
CA GLN A 350 4.33 -12.63 -19.06
C GLN A 350 4.60 -12.29 -20.53
N ALA A 351 5.26 -11.15 -20.79
CA ALA A 351 5.71 -10.78 -22.13
C ALA A 351 6.91 -11.61 -22.65
N GLY A 352 7.50 -12.49 -21.83
CA GLY A 352 8.72 -13.22 -22.15
C GLY A 352 9.99 -12.37 -22.08
N GLU A 353 9.91 -11.19 -21.46
CA GLU A 353 10.98 -10.23 -21.28
C GLU A 353 11.53 -10.28 -19.84
N GLN A 354 12.74 -9.73 -19.64
CA GLN A 354 13.37 -9.63 -18.32
C GLN A 354 13.74 -8.19 -17.97
N LEU A 355 13.59 -7.86 -16.69
CA LEU A 355 14.10 -6.61 -16.13
C LEU A 355 15.58 -6.77 -15.73
N PRO A 356 16.32 -5.68 -15.44
CA PRO A 356 17.69 -5.79 -14.96
C PRO A 356 17.76 -6.48 -13.59
N GLN A 357 18.85 -7.20 -13.30
CA GLN A 357 19.02 -7.91 -12.03
C GLN A 357 18.82 -7.02 -10.80
N ALA A 358 19.31 -5.77 -10.83
CA ALA A 358 19.12 -4.81 -9.74
C ALA A 358 17.65 -4.55 -9.37
N TRP A 359 16.73 -4.67 -10.35
CA TRP A 359 15.30 -4.59 -10.08
C TRP A 359 14.81 -5.78 -9.26
N TYR A 360 15.22 -7.00 -9.63
CA TYR A 360 14.87 -8.21 -8.89
C TYR A 360 15.48 -8.22 -7.48
N ASP A 361 16.73 -7.75 -7.33
CA ASP A 361 17.41 -7.65 -6.04
C ASP A 361 16.66 -6.68 -5.10
N GLY A 362 16.25 -5.50 -5.60
CA GLY A 362 15.47 -4.55 -4.82
C GLY A 362 14.08 -5.10 -4.45
N LEU A 363 13.43 -5.81 -5.37
CA LEU A 363 12.13 -6.42 -5.14
C LEU A 363 12.20 -7.54 -4.09
N GLU A 364 13.23 -8.39 -4.17
CA GLU A 364 13.51 -9.39 -3.15
C GLU A 364 13.77 -8.72 -1.78
N GLY A 365 14.53 -7.62 -1.75
CA GLY A 365 14.75 -6.83 -0.54
C GLY A 365 13.45 -6.37 0.11
N MET A 366 12.49 -5.86 -0.69
CA MET A 366 11.18 -5.46 -0.19
C MET A 366 10.40 -6.64 0.40
N TRP A 367 10.32 -7.76 -0.32
CA TRP A 367 9.67 -8.97 0.20
C TRP A 367 10.36 -9.50 1.47
N ASN A 368 11.69 -9.38 1.55
CA ASN A 368 12.47 -9.76 2.71
C ASN A 368 12.12 -8.89 3.93
N TYR A 369 12.05 -7.57 3.77
CA TYR A 369 11.58 -6.67 4.82
C TYR A 369 10.21 -7.10 5.34
N TRP A 370 9.28 -7.41 4.44
CA TRP A 370 7.93 -7.81 4.83
C TRP A 370 7.88 -9.16 5.55
N ALA A 371 8.68 -10.13 5.10
CA ALA A 371 8.78 -11.44 5.73
C ALA A 371 9.31 -11.32 7.16
N TYR A 372 10.41 -10.61 7.36
CA TYR A 372 11.08 -10.53 8.65
C TYR A 372 10.41 -9.55 9.64
N SER A 373 9.62 -8.60 9.15
CA SER A 373 8.75 -7.73 9.97
C SER A 373 7.36 -8.32 10.24
N LEU A 374 7.02 -9.48 9.66
CA LEU A 374 5.71 -10.11 9.84
C LEU A 374 5.46 -10.47 11.30
N ARG A 375 4.28 -10.11 11.80
CA ARG A 375 3.79 -10.50 13.13
C ARG A 375 3.45 -12.01 13.16
N PRO A 376 3.49 -12.67 14.33
CA PRO A 376 3.12 -14.09 14.46
C PRO A 376 1.69 -14.42 14.00
N ASP A 377 0.78 -13.45 14.03
CA ASP A 377 -0.60 -13.59 13.57
C ASP A 377 -0.74 -13.46 12.04
N GLY A 378 0.33 -13.07 11.34
CA GLY A 378 0.42 -12.95 9.89
C GLY A 378 0.08 -11.57 9.32
N HIS A 379 -0.16 -10.58 10.18
CA HIS A 379 -0.32 -9.19 9.76
C HIS A 379 1.04 -8.47 9.65
N GLY A 380 1.05 -7.37 8.89
CA GLY A 380 2.18 -6.45 8.82
C GLY A 380 2.31 -5.58 10.07
N VAL A 381 3.29 -4.69 10.05
CA VAL A 381 3.44 -3.66 11.08
C VAL A 381 2.28 -2.67 10.97
N LEU A 382 1.63 -2.33 12.08
CA LEU A 382 0.72 -1.17 12.15
C LEU A 382 1.53 0.02 12.67
N ASN A 383 1.87 0.95 11.79
CA ASN A 383 2.57 2.20 12.09
C ASN A 383 2.20 3.28 11.08
N ASN A 384 2.39 4.55 11.43
CA ASN A 384 2.14 5.67 10.50
C ASN A 384 0.74 5.56 9.85
N ASP A 385 0.57 5.99 8.59
CA ASP A 385 -0.69 5.80 7.86
C ASP A 385 -0.91 4.34 7.37
N SER A 386 -0.81 3.35 8.25
CA SER A 386 -1.05 1.94 7.90
C SER A 386 -2.41 1.40 8.34
N ASN A 387 -2.93 0.46 7.55
CA ASN A 387 -3.88 -0.53 8.04
C ASN A 387 -3.10 -1.71 8.67
N LEU A 388 -3.79 -2.51 9.49
CA LEU A 388 -3.29 -3.82 9.92
C LEU A 388 -3.54 -4.85 8.79
N ASP A 389 -2.69 -4.83 7.76
CA ASP A 389 -2.86 -5.67 6.58
C ASP A 389 -2.46 -7.13 6.81
N TYR A 390 -3.29 -8.07 6.33
CA TYR A 390 -2.97 -9.51 6.38
C TYR A 390 -2.04 -9.91 5.22
N ASN A 391 -0.79 -10.24 5.54
CA ASN A 391 0.30 -10.35 4.55
C ASN A 391 0.79 -11.78 4.34
N ARG A 392 0.55 -12.68 5.30
CA ARG A 392 0.92 -14.11 5.23
C ARG A 392 0.60 -14.78 3.88
N PRO A 393 -0.61 -14.65 3.29
CA PRO A 393 -0.91 -15.32 2.02
C PRO A 393 -0.05 -14.83 0.85
N LYS A 394 0.38 -13.56 0.88
CA LYS A 394 1.23 -12.97 -0.16
C LYS A 394 2.62 -13.59 -0.13
N LEU A 395 3.20 -13.75 1.07
CA LEU A 395 4.48 -14.44 1.26
C LEU A 395 4.44 -15.90 0.80
N PHE A 396 3.34 -16.61 1.05
CA PHE A 396 3.18 -17.98 0.55
C PHE A 396 3.14 -18.08 -0.98
N ARG A 397 2.70 -17.05 -1.69
CA ARG A 397 2.78 -17.05 -3.16
C ARG A 397 4.18 -16.78 -3.67
N MET A 398 4.98 -16.01 -2.93
CA MET A 398 6.27 -15.49 -3.42
C MET A 398 7.48 -16.31 -2.99
N HIS A 399 7.39 -17.08 -1.90
CA HIS A 399 8.55 -17.81 -1.37
C HIS A 399 9.18 -18.77 -2.39
N THR A 400 8.39 -19.47 -3.21
CA THR A 400 8.91 -20.36 -4.25
C THR A 400 9.58 -19.57 -5.36
N ARG A 401 8.99 -18.45 -5.76
CA ARG A 401 9.50 -17.62 -6.87
C ARG A 401 10.86 -17.02 -6.58
N PHE A 402 11.08 -16.57 -5.35
CA PHE A 402 12.38 -16.04 -4.91
C PHE A 402 13.32 -17.12 -4.34
N SER A 403 12.93 -18.39 -4.33
CA SER A 403 13.72 -19.47 -3.72
C SER A 403 14.05 -19.20 -2.24
N ARG A 404 13.06 -18.72 -1.49
CA ARG A 404 13.16 -18.31 -0.07
C ARG A 404 12.38 -19.25 0.84
N PRO A 405 12.89 -20.46 1.13
CA PRO A 405 12.21 -21.41 2.03
C PRO A 405 12.10 -20.87 3.46
N ASP A 406 12.96 -19.90 3.83
CA ASP A 406 12.87 -19.15 5.08
C ASP A 406 11.60 -18.30 5.17
N TRP A 407 11.18 -17.64 4.09
CA TRP A 407 9.91 -16.90 4.09
C TRP A 407 8.71 -17.80 4.32
N ALA A 408 8.71 -19.03 3.77
CA ALA A 408 7.69 -20.03 4.06
C ALA A 408 7.69 -20.44 5.52
N TYR A 409 8.87 -20.59 6.14
CA TYR A 409 9.00 -20.92 7.56
C TYR A 409 8.45 -19.82 8.44
N ILE A 410 8.80 -18.57 8.16
CA ILE A 410 8.29 -17.41 8.88
C ILE A 410 6.77 -17.31 8.73
N ALA A 411 6.25 -17.32 7.50
CA ALA A 411 4.83 -17.16 7.23
C ALA A 411 3.97 -18.31 7.79
N SER A 412 4.52 -19.52 7.90
CA SER A 412 3.82 -20.71 8.42
C SER A 412 3.97 -20.92 9.92
N ASN A 413 4.61 -20.00 10.62
CA ASN A 413 4.98 -20.14 12.02
C ASN A 413 5.79 -21.43 12.29
N GLY A 414 6.72 -21.75 11.39
CA GLY A 414 7.63 -22.89 11.46
C GLY A 414 7.12 -24.21 10.89
N ASN A 415 5.92 -24.25 10.29
CA ASN A 415 5.29 -25.49 9.82
C ASN A 415 5.66 -25.90 8.38
N MET A 416 6.32 -25.03 7.62
CA MET A 416 6.68 -25.26 6.20
C MET A 416 7.97 -24.54 5.86
N GLY A 417 8.78 -25.05 4.93
CA GLY A 417 10.03 -24.39 4.53
C GLY A 417 11.20 -24.70 5.47
N GLU A 418 12.19 -23.81 5.52
CA GLU A 418 13.44 -24.00 6.27
C GLU A 418 13.63 -22.90 7.29
N ARG A 419 14.04 -23.24 8.51
CA ARG A 419 14.26 -22.25 9.57
C ARG A 419 15.35 -21.25 9.14
N PRO A 420 15.13 -19.92 9.28
CA PRO A 420 16.17 -18.93 9.05
C PRO A 420 17.46 -19.25 9.82
N GLU A 421 18.62 -19.09 9.18
CA GLU A 421 19.94 -19.26 9.82
C GLU A 421 20.26 -18.12 10.80
N SER A 422 19.70 -16.94 10.56
CA SER A 422 19.85 -15.78 11.42
C SER A 422 19.09 -15.94 12.74
N LEU A 423 19.44 -15.09 13.72
CA LEU A 423 18.64 -14.95 14.93
C LEU A 423 17.20 -14.53 14.56
N PRO A 424 16.19 -14.89 15.37
CA PRO A 424 14.80 -14.57 15.05
C PRO A 424 14.56 -13.06 14.87
N SER A 425 15.20 -12.24 15.71
CA SER A 425 15.10 -10.78 15.64
C SER A 425 15.90 -10.21 14.47
N GLN A 426 15.45 -9.08 13.95
CA GLN A 426 16.10 -8.37 12.86
C GLN A 426 16.16 -6.87 13.13
N MET A 427 17.28 -6.26 12.74
CA MET A 427 17.39 -4.81 12.63
C MET A 427 17.34 -4.41 11.17
N PHE A 428 16.49 -3.44 10.84
CA PHE A 428 16.49 -2.73 9.56
C PHE A 428 17.14 -1.36 9.76
N PRO A 429 18.47 -1.22 9.57
CA PRO A 429 19.21 -0.05 10.05
C PRO A 429 19.03 1.20 9.18
N TRP A 430 18.43 1.11 7.99
CA TRP A 430 18.07 2.29 7.19
C TRP A 430 16.64 2.74 7.50
N ALA A 431 15.73 1.77 7.67
CA ALA A 431 14.39 2.04 8.18
C ALA A 431 14.39 2.49 9.65
N GLY A 432 15.44 2.11 10.39
CA GLY A 432 15.57 2.23 11.83
C GLY A 432 14.48 1.51 12.61
N GLN A 433 14.20 0.26 12.23
CA GLN A 433 13.20 -0.56 12.91
C GLN A 433 13.85 -1.82 13.49
N LEU A 434 13.80 -1.96 14.81
CA LEU A 434 14.19 -3.19 15.49
C LEU A 434 12.96 -4.09 15.63
N ILE A 435 12.96 -5.22 14.92
CA ILE A 435 11.98 -6.29 15.07
C ILE A 435 12.53 -7.33 16.04
N SER A 436 12.03 -7.33 17.26
CA SER A 436 12.42 -8.33 18.26
C SER A 436 11.43 -9.49 18.28
N ARG A 437 11.91 -10.73 18.40
CA ARG A 437 11.04 -11.91 18.59
C ARG A 437 11.67 -13.07 19.34
N SER A 438 10.91 -13.79 20.17
CA SER A 438 11.43 -15.00 20.84
C SER A 438 11.65 -16.18 19.89
N GLY A 439 10.91 -16.21 18.78
CA GLY A 439 10.90 -17.30 17.82
C GLY A 439 9.94 -17.02 16.66
N TRP A 440 9.49 -18.10 16.02
CA TRP A 440 8.61 -18.05 14.85
C TRP A 440 7.26 -18.71 15.11
N ASP A 441 7.01 -19.29 16.28
CA ASP A 441 5.73 -19.89 16.60
C ASP A 441 4.62 -18.82 16.81
N ALA A 442 3.36 -19.25 16.83
CA ALA A 442 2.21 -18.35 16.93
C ALA A 442 2.13 -17.59 18.27
N ASP A 443 2.72 -18.13 19.33
CA ASP A 443 2.74 -17.55 20.67
C ASP A 443 3.99 -16.69 20.93
N ALA A 444 4.89 -16.59 19.94
CA ALA A 444 6.15 -15.90 20.08
C ALA A 444 5.94 -14.45 20.53
N HIS A 445 6.83 -13.98 21.40
CA HIS A 445 7.00 -12.56 21.66
C HIS A 445 7.39 -11.89 20.35
N TRP A 446 6.84 -10.73 20.09
CA TRP A 446 7.16 -9.90 18.94
C TRP A 446 7.05 -8.42 19.32
N SER A 447 7.96 -7.58 18.85
CA SER A 447 7.82 -6.14 18.98
C SER A 447 8.48 -5.41 17.83
N VAL A 448 8.01 -4.21 17.54
CA VAL A 448 8.69 -3.23 16.68
C VAL A 448 9.01 -2.00 17.51
N PHE A 449 10.28 -1.62 17.52
CA PHE A 449 10.76 -0.37 18.12
C PHE A 449 11.30 0.54 17.03
N ASP A 450 10.73 1.74 16.92
CA ASP A 450 11.10 2.73 15.90
C ASP A 450 12.17 3.69 16.41
N VAL A 451 13.35 3.59 15.81
CA VAL A 451 14.53 4.43 16.05
C VAL A 451 14.99 5.16 14.78
N GLY A 452 14.21 5.04 13.70
CA GLY A 452 14.57 5.46 12.34
C GLY A 452 14.21 6.88 11.98
N PRO A 453 14.48 7.31 10.74
CA PRO A 453 14.06 8.62 10.27
C PRO A 453 12.54 8.72 10.17
N TRP A 454 12.05 9.93 9.92
CA TRP A 454 10.63 10.24 9.90
C TRP A 454 9.88 9.67 8.69
N GLY A 455 10.57 9.41 7.58
CA GLY A 455 9.97 8.97 6.32
C GLY A 455 9.58 10.12 5.38
N ILE A 456 9.41 9.79 4.10
CA ILE A 456 9.16 10.78 3.02
C ILE A 456 7.70 11.16 2.84
N GLY A 457 6.77 10.37 3.38
CA GLY A 457 5.33 10.52 3.25
C GLY A 457 4.62 9.63 4.26
N HIS A 458 3.34 9.93 4.52
CA HIS A 458 2.46 9.11 5.38
C HIS A 458 2.86 9.00 6.86
N GLN A 459 3.77 9.86 7.32
CA GLN A 459 4.36 9.79 8.64
C GLN A 459 3.53 10.46 9.75
N HIS A 460 3.72 9.96 10.97
CA HIS A 460 3.15 10.44 12.24
C HIS A 460 4.24 11.04 13.13
N GLN A 461 3.87 11.71 14.21
CA GLN A 461 4.77 12.27 15.23
C GLN A 461 5.09 11.21 16.30
N ASP A 462 5.59 10.06 15.87
CA ASP A 462 5.65 8.80 16.63
C ASP A 462 7.06 8.31 16.93
N LYS A 463 8.08 9.16 16.81
CA LYS A 463 9.47 8.77 17.06
C LYS A 463 9.60 8.11 18.44
N LEU A 464 10.33 6.98 18.49
CA LEU A 464 10.56 6.15 19.68
C LEU A 464 9.34 5.31 20.11
N HIS A 465 8.35 5.14 19.23
CA HIS A 465 7.21 4.24 19.44
C HIS A 465 7.65 2.77 19.61
N LEU A 466 6.98 2.06 20.52
CA LEU A 466 7.10 0.62 20.71
C LEU A 466 5.72 -0.06 20.65
N SER A 467 5.59 -1.06 19.78
CA SER A 467 4.44 -1.98 19.75
C SER A 467 4.88 -3.37 20.23
N VAL A 468 4.04 -4.06 20.98
CA VAL A 468 4.34 -5.38 21.61
C VAL A 468 3.19 -6.35 21.41
N SER A 469 3.53 -7.56 20.97
CA SER A 469 2.64 -8.69 20.76
C SER A 469 3.23 -9.95 21.41
N THR A 470 2.38 -10.79 21.99
CA THR A 470 2.79 -12.06 22.59
C THR A 470 1.57 -12.97 22.72
N TYR A 471 1.77 -14.29 22.77
CA TYR A 471 0.68 -15.25 22.95
C TYR A 471 -0.45 -15.09 21.91
N GLY A 472 -0.07 -14.80 20.66
CA GLY A 472 -1.01 -14.58 19.55
C GLY A 472 -1.87 -13.33 19.65
N GLN A 473 -1.56 -12.39 20.56
CA GLN A 473 -2.33 -11.15 20.78
C GLN A 473 -1.42 -9.92 20.78
N ASP A 474 -1.89 -8.84 20.14
CA ASP A 474 -1.28 -7.51 20.28
C ASP A 474 -1.67 -6.92 21.63
N PHE A 475 -0.68 -6.51 22.43
CA PHE A 475 -0.92 -5.88 23.74
C PHE A 475 -0.72 -4.38 23.70
N LEU A 476 0.43 -3.92 23.19
CA LEU A 476 0.73 -2.50 23.01
C LEU A 476 0.73 -2.19 21.52
N VAL A 477 -0.06 -1.19 21.12
CA VAL A 477 -0.34 -0.92 19.70
C VAL A 477 -0.16 0.55 19.35
N ASP A 478 0.09 0.78 18.07
CA ASP A 478 -0.16 2.06 17.43
C ASP A 478 -1.67 2.34 17.29
N ALA A 479 -2.07 3.61 17.30
CA ALA A 479 -3.47 4.00 17.09
C ALA A 479 -3.95 3.75 15.65
N GLY A 480 -3.05 3.62 14.66
CA GLY A 480 -3.37 3.44 13.24
C GLY A 480 -3.69 4.76 12.55
N ARG A 481 -4.36 4.73 11.38
CA ARG A 481 -4.50 5.91 10.50
C ARG A 481 -5.86 6.61 10.47
N LEU A 482 -6.92 5.91 10.86
CA LEU A 482 -8.33 6.31 10.78
C LEU A 482 -8.79 6.77 9.40
N TYR A 483 -8.60 8.05 9.06
CA TYR A 483 -8.98 8.64 7.77
C TYR A 483 -8.12 9.88 7.47
N TYR A 484 -8.33 10.49 6.32
CA TYR A 484 -7.59 11.70 5.90
C TYR A 484 -8.38 13.01 5.96
N LYS A 485 -9.62 12.98 6.42
CA LYS A 485 -10.42 14.21 6.60
C LYS A 485 -9.70 15.11 7.62
N LYS A 486 -9.45 16.37 7.23
CA LYS A 486 -8.82 17.37 8.11
C LYS A 486 -9.80 17.80 9.21
N ASP A 487 -9.66 17.21 10.38
CA ASP A 487 -10.33 17.58 11.62
C ASP A 487 -9.53 17.11 12.83
N ALA A 488 -10.05 17.37 14.03
CA ALA A 488 -9.36 17.07 15.29
C ALA A 488 -8.94 15.60 15.44
N TRP A 489 -9.65 14.65 14.80
CA TRP A 489 -9.26 13.24 14.84
C TRP A 489 -7.99 12.98 14.03
N ARG A 490 -7.86 13.64 12.87
CA ARG A 490 -6.65 13.53 12.07
C ARG A 490 -5.47 14.18 12.76
N ASP A 491 -5.68 15.34 13.38
CA ASP A 491 -4.65 16.03 14.15
C ASP A 491 -4.17 15.16 15.33
N TRP A 492 -5.09 14.52 16.06
CA TRP A 492 -4.74 13.61 17.16
C TRP A 492 -4.03 12.35 16.69
N ILE A 493 -4.54 11.66 15.66
CA ILE A 493 -4.03 10.33 15.31
C ILE A 493 -2.64 10.38 14.66
N GLN A 494 -2.28 11.50 14.02
CA GLN A 494 -0.91 11.75 13.56
C GLN A 494 -0.01 12.34 14.66
N GLY A 495 -0.59 12.79 15.76
CA GLY A 495 0.12 13.45 16.86
C GLY A 495 0.75 12.44 17.81
N THR A 496 1.81 12.86 18.51
CA THR A 496 2.54 12.08 19.52
C THR A 496 1.62 11.44 20.56
N ARG A 497 0.50 12.09 20.89
CA ARG A 497 -0.51 11.58 21.83
C ARG A 497 -1.14 10.25 21.46
N ALA A 498 -1.10 9.85 20.20
CA ALA A 498 -1.68 8.60 19.74
C ALA A 498 -0.67 7.42 19.80
N HIS A 499 0.54 7.65 20.29
CA HIS A 499 1.66 6.70 20.21
C HIS A 499 2.26 6.36 21.59
N ASN A 500 2.94 5.22 21.67
CA ASN A 500 3.60 4.74 22.89
C ASN A 500 4.94 5.45 23.09
N THR A 501 4.91 6.75 23.40
CA THR A 501 6.08 7.61 23.60
C THR A 501 5.76 8.71 24.62
N LEU A 502 6.61 9.73 24.74
CA LEU A 502 6.46 10.80 25.73
C LEU A 502 5.85 12.08 25.15
N ILE A 503 4.92 12.67 25.89
CA ILE A 503 4.55 14.08 25.77
C ILE A 503 5.35 14.89 26.79
N ILE A 504 5.88 16.04 26.36
CA ILE A 504 6.69 16.95 27.18
C ILE A 504 5.99 18.31 27.24
N ASP A 505 5.59 18.75 28.43
CA ASP A 505 4.86 20.00 28.67
C ASP A 505 3.64 20.18 27.73
N ASP A 506 2.86 19.12 27.55
CA ASP A 506 1.65 19.10 26.69
C ASP A 506 1.92 19.35 25.19
N CYS A 507 3.18 19.25 24.75
CA CYS A 507 3.61 19.53 23.38
C CYS A 507 3.84 18.25 22.56
N GLU A 508 3.46 18.29 21.28
CA GLU A 508 3.71 17.22 20.31
C GLU A 508 5.12 17.33 19.72
N GLN A 509 5.66 16.22 19.21
CA GLN A 509 6.95 16.20 18.50
C GLN A 509 6.89 17.03 17.19
N LYS A 510 7.97 17.76 16.89
CA LYS A 510 8.16 18.41 15.58
C LYS A 510 8.49 17.39 14.48
N PRO A 511 8.28 17.78 13.21
CA PRO A 511 8.90 17.12 12.06
C PRO A 511 10.38 16.78 12.26
N ASP A 512 10.75 15.51 12.02
CA ASP A 512 12.14 15.03 12.08
C ASP A 512 12.74 14.86 10.65
N VAL A 513 14.00 14.42 10.59
CA VAL A 513 14.72 14.09 9.35
C VAL A 513 13.97 13.02 8.57
N LYS A 514 13.60 13.32 7.31
CA LYS A 514 12.79 12.42 6.46
C LYS A 514 13.54 11.20 5.93
N GLU A 515 14.79 11.38 5.54
CA GLU A 515 15.62 10.36 4.90
C GLU A 515 17.05 10.40 5.47
N VAL A 516 17.73 9.27 5.39
CA VAL A 516 19.14 9.13 5.76
C VAL A 516 19.93 8.60 4.58
N ASP A 517 21.18 9.03 4.49
CA ASP A 517 22.14 8.58 3.48
C ASP A 517 23.06 7.44 3.99
N GLU A 518 22.96 7.11 5.29
CA GLU A 518 23.76 6.10 5.96
C GLU A 518 22.87 5.29 6.93
N PRO A 519 23.20 4.02 7.22
CA PRO A 519 22.49 3.23 8.23
C PRO A 519 22.69 3.82 9.64
N LEU A 520 21.86 3.39 10.60
CA LEU A 520 22.05 3.73 12.01
C LEU A 520 23.48 3.48 12.49
N GLU A 521 23.95 4.39 13.34
CA GLU A 521 25.31 4.39 13.88
C GLU A 521 25.66 3.09 14.62
N GLU A 522 26.91 2.65 14.48
CA GLU A 522 27.44 1.50 15.21
C GLU A 522 27.29 1.69 16.73
N GLY A 523 26.83 0.65 17.43
CA GLY A 523 26.59 0.70 18.87
C GLY A 523 25.25 1.33 19.29
N SER A 524 24.44 1.84 18.36
CA SER A 524 23.06 2.25 18.64
C SER A 524 22.09 1.07 18.74
N TYR A 525 22.48 -0.12 18.26
CA TYR A 525 21.71 -1.36 18.36
C TYR A 525 22.61 -2.61 18.43
N THR A 526 22.05 -3.72 18.89
CA THR A 526 22.64 -5.07 18.76
C THR A 526 21.54 -6.13 18.83
N VAL A 527 21.72 -7.23 18.12
CA VAL A 527 20.85 -8.41 18.17
C VAL A 527 21.72 -9.59 18.63
N GLN A 528 21.41 -10.16 19.78
CA GLN A 528 22.18 -11.24 20.42
C GLN A 528 21.27 -12.41 20.77
N GLU A 529 21.85 -13.55 21.13
CA GLU A 529 21.07 -14.75 21.45
C GLU A 529 20.12 -14.53 22.65
N GLN A 530 20.60 -13.86 23.70
CA GLN A 530 19.83 -13.64 24.93
C GLN A 530 19.02 -12.34 24.92
N PHE A 531 19.41 -11.34 24.13
CA PHE A 531 18.72 -10.06 24.09
C PHE A 531 18.87 -9.32 22.77
N ASP A 532 17.95 -8.39 22.53
CA ASP A 532 18.11 -7.34 21.53
C ASP A 532 18.17 -6.00 22.24
N PHE A 533 18.87 -5.04 21.64
CA PHE A 533 18.94 -3.68 22.13
C PHE A 533 18.91 -2.71 20.96
N ALA A 534 18.19 -1.60 21.14
CA ALA A 534 18.37 -0.41 20.33
C ALA A 534 18.10 0.85 21.17
N ARG A 535 18.67 1.97 20.74
CA ARG A 535 18.43 3.29 21.31
C ARG A 535 18.40 4.35 20.24
N SER A 536 17.68 5.42 20.51
CA SER A 536 17.71 6.65 19.70
C SER A 536 17.27 7.85 20.53
N ALA A 537 17.50 9.03 19.96
CA ALA A 537 17.12 10.29 20.55
C ALA A 537 16.24 11.08 19.58
N PHE A 538 15.14 11.62 20.08
CA PHE A 538 14.37 12.63 19.39
C PHE A 538 14.92 14.02 19.73
N THR A 539 15.55 14.65 18.73
CA THR A 539 16.31 15.91 18.89
C THR A 539 15.71 17.10 18.13
N ALA A 540 14.71 16.88 17.27
CA ALA A 540 14.07 17.94 16.48
C ALA A 540 13.26 18.94 17.34
N GLY A 541 12.92 18.56 18.58
CA GLY A 541 12.20 19.37 19.55
C GLY A 541 10.68 19.29 19.40
N TYR A 542 9.96 20.07 20.20
CA TYR A 542 8.51 19.95 20.36
C TYR A 542 7.79 21.22 19.91
N GLU A 543 6.57 21.08 19.37
CA GLU A 543 5.75 22.18 18.88
C GLU A 543 5.24 23.04 20.04
N GLY A 544 5.55 24.34 20.03
CA GLY A 544 5.13 25.27 21.08
C GLY A 544 5.92 25.19 22.40
N LEU A 545 6.90 24.29 22.53
CA LEU A 545 7.71 24.16 23.75
C LEU A 545 8.60 25.39 23.99
N GLU A 546 8.54 25.96 25.18
CA GLU A 546 9.50 26.96 25.64
C GLU A 546 10.81 26.28 26.09
N GLY A 547 11.94 26.65 25.48
CA GLY A 547 13.25 26.04 25.76
C GLY A 547 13.55 24.83 24.88
N ASN A 548 14.38 23.91 25.38
CA ASN A 548 14.81 22.73 24.63
C ASN A 548 14.62 21.44 25.45
N ALA A 549 14.16 20.38 24.80
CA ALA A 549 14.11 19.04 25.38
C ALA A 549 14.54 18.00 24.33
N VAL A 550 15.34 17.04 24.76
CA VAL A 550 15.74 15.86 23.99
C VAL A 550 15.24 14.63 24.73
N HIS A 551 14.47 13.80 24.04
CA HIS A 551 14.00 12.53 24.57
C HIS A 551 14.87 11.41 24.03
N ASN A 552 15.57 10.71 24.92
CA ASN A 552 16.29 9.48 24.62
C ASN A 552 15.45 8.30 25.08
N ARG A 553 15.34 7.28 24.23
CA ARG A 553 14.77 6.00 24.61
C ARG A 553 15.71 4.86 24.22
N SER A 554 15.89 3.95 25.15
CA SER A 554 16.59 2.69 24.95
C SER A 554 15.65 1.53 25.28
N VAL A 555 15.59 0.54 24.41
CA VAL A 555 14.80 -0.67 24.61
C VAL A 555 15.74 -1.87 24.60
N MET A 556 15.66 -2.68 25.66
CA MET A 556 16.30 -3.99 25.74
C MET A 556 15.21 -5.06 25.81
N TYR A 557 15.12 -5.89 24.77
CA TYR A 557 14.28 -7.08 24.79
C TYR A 557 15.08 -8.27 25.32
N MET A 558 14.73 -8.77 26.50
CA MET A 558 15.31 -9.98 27.08
C MET A 558 14.54 -11.18 26.52
N ARG A 559 15.19 -11.98 25.67
CA ARG A 559 14.51 -12.95 24.82
C ARG A 559 13.73 -13.97 25.63
N GLY A 560 12.41 -14.00 25.43
CA GLY A 560 11.50 -14.90 26.14
C GLY A 560 11.15 -14.48 27.58
N ILE A 561 11.69 -13.37 28.08
CA ILE A 561 11.40 -12.84 29.43
C ILE A 561 10.52 -11.59 29.35
N GLY A 562 10.90 -10.58 28.57
CA GLY A 562 10.16 -9.31 28.50
C GLY A 562 11.01 -8.16 27.98
N TRP A 563 10.53 -6.93 28.12
CA TRP A 563 11.22 -5.73 27.67
C TRP A 563 11.53 -4.79 28.83
N ILE A 564 12.71 -4.19 28.81
CA ILE A 564 13.06 -3.04 29.63
C ILE A 564 13.15 -1.82 28.71
N VAL A 565 12.36 -0.79 29.01
CA VAL A 565 12.37 0.49 28.30
C VAL A 565 12.92 1.55 29.25
N ILE A 566 13.97 2.24 28.85
CA ILE A 566 14.58 3.33 29.60
C ILE A 566 14.36 4.63 28.83
N ASP A 567 13.77 5.60 29.50
CA ASP A 567 13.53 6.94 28.99
C ASP A 567 14.37 7.95 29.76
N ARG A 568 14.94 8.92 29.04
CA ARG A 568 15.56 10.11 29.63
C ARG A 568 15.20 11.36 28.86
N VAL A 569 14.78 12.39 29.60
CA VAL A 569 14.54 13.72 29.05
C VAL A 569 15.64 14.67 29.52
N THR A 570 16.53 15.04 28.60
CA THR A 570 17.55 16.07 28.83
C THR A 570 16.95 17.41 28.42
N SER A 571 16.91 18.37 29.35
CA SER A 571 16.28 19.66 29.11
C SER A 571 16.95 20.80 29.89
N ASP A 572 16.67 22.03 29.47
CA ASP A 572 17.06 23.27 30.14
C ASP A 572 16.15 23.65 31.33
N ALA A 573 15.06 22.93 31.55
CA ALA A 573 14.15 23.10 32.67
C ALA A 573 13.58 21.76 33.15
N ASP A 574 13.00 21.76 34.36
CA ASP A 574 12.16 20.65 34.82
C ASP A 574 10.91 20.58 33.94
N ARG A 575 10.59 19.39 33.45
CA ARG A 575 9.47 19.17 32.51
C ARG A 575 8.37 18.33 33.13
N GLU A 576 7.13 18.65 32.80
CA GLU A 576 6.00 17.76 32.99
C GLU A 576 6.03 16.70 31.90
N ILE A 577 6.18 15.44 32.30
CA ILE A 577 6.23 14.30 31.39
C ILE A 577 4.93 13.52 31.50
N GLU A 578 4.34 13.20 30.35
CA GLU A 578 3.25 12.23 30.24
C GLU A 578 3.72 11.07 29.35
N ALA A 579 3.91 9.89 29.95
CA ALA A 579 4.21 8.65 29.24
C ALA A 579 2.91 7.92 28.92
N LEU A 580 2.71 7.62 27.64
CA LEU A 580 1.48 7.03 27.12
C LEU A 580 1.71 5.57 26.72
N TRP A 581 0.78 4.70 27.09
CA TRP A 581 0.77 3.29 26.73
C TRP A 581 -0.62 2.88 26.25
N HIS A 582 -0.74 2.60 24.95
CA HIS A 582 -1.97 2.28 24.26
C HIS A 582 -2.12 0.77 24.13
N PHE A 583 -3.18 0.24 24.72
CA PHE A 583 -3.51 -1.18 24.70
C PHE A 583 -4.52 -1.51 23.61
N HIS A 584 -4.37 -2.69 23.00
CA HIS A 584 -5.31 -3.17 21.99
C HIS A 584 -6.76 -3.23 22.53
N PRO A 585 -7.80 -2.93 21.73
CA PRO A 585 -9.19 -2.88 22.20
C PRO A 585 -9.73 -4.15 22.84
N ASP A 586 -9.19 -5.31 22.46
CA ASP A 586 -9.59 -6.62 22.98
C ASP A 586 -8.90 -6.99 24.30
N VAL A 587 -7.99 -6.15 24.80
CA VAL A 587 -7.27 -6.35 26.05
C VAL A 587 -7.95 -5.58 27.18
N GLU A 588 -8.29 -6.28 28.25
CA GLU A 588 -8.82 -5.67 29.47
C GLU A 588 -7.66 -5.13 30.31
N VAL A 589 -7.74 -3.86 30.71
CA VAL A 589 -6.64 -3.20 31.44
C VAL A 589 -7.14 -2.67 32.77
N VAL A 590 -6.45 -3.08 33.84
CA VAL A 590 -6.67 -2.61 35.21
C VAL A 590 -5.39 -1.94 35.70
N LEU A 591 -5.54 -0.80 36.38
CA LEU A 591 -4.44 -0.11 37.04
C LEU A 591 -4.44 -0.49 38.53
N GLU A 592 -3.46 -1.28 38.96
CA GLU A 592 -3.24 -1.66 40.35
C GLU A 592 -2.11 -0.81 40.93
N ASP A 593 -2.46 0.19 41.74
CA ASP A 593 -1.57 1.28 42.16
C ASP A 593 -0.92 2.00 40.96
N MET A 594 0.29 1.61 40.58
CA MET A 594 1.04 2.14 39.43
C MET A 594 1.30 1.10 38.34
N VAL A 595 0.88 -0.14 38.55
CA VAL A 595 1.10 -1.24 37.61
C VAL A 595 -0.10 -1.33 36.67
N SER A 596 0.14 -1.31 35.36
CA SER A 596 -0.92 -1.63 34.40
C SER A 596 -0.92 -3.13 34.18
N VAL A 597 -2.01 -3.80 34.53
CA VAL A 597 -2.24 -5.23 34.33
C VAL A 597 -3.19 -5.38 33.14
N ALA A 598 -2.71 -6.03 32.07
CA ALA A 598 -3.41 -6.16 30.81
C ALA A 598 -3.68 -7.63 30.50
N GLU A 599 -4.96 -8.03 30.46
CA GLU A 599 -5.38 -9.43 30.36
C GLU A 599 -6.14 -9.70 29.06
N HIS A 600 -5.87 -10.86 28.47
CA HIS A 600 -6.60 -11.43 27.33
C HIS A 600 -6.69 -12.95 27.52
N PRO A 601 -7.71 -13.66 26.98
CA PRO A 601 -7.81 -15.11 27.15
C PRO A 601 -6.61 -15.93 26.67
N SER A 602 -5.79 -15.40 25.75
CA SER A 602 -4.58 -16.08 25.27
C SER A 602 -3.35 -15.90 26.18
N GLY A 603 -3.35 -14.88 27.04
CA GLY A 603 -2.26 -14.55 27.94
C GLY A 603 -2.36 -13.10 28.43
N SER A 604 -1.35 -12.63 29.16
CA SER A 604 -1.39 -11.33 29.82
C SER A 604 -0.04 -10.63 29.77
N VAL A 605 -0.05 -9.31 29.93
CA VAL A 605 1.14 -8.47 30.01
C VAL A 605 0.96 -7.48 31.17
N SER A 606 2.01 -7.30 31.96
CA SER A 606 2.04 -6.26 32.98
C SER A 606 3.12 -5.23 32.67
N LEU A 607 2.79 -3.97 32.88
CA LEU A 607 3.69 -2.82 32.71
C LEU A 607 4.01 -2.22 34.09
N TYR A 608 5.26 -2.32 34.48
CA TYR A 608 5.78 -1.83 35.75
C TYR A 608 6.65 -0.59 35.55
N PRO A 609 6.33 0.56 36.16
CA PRO A 609 7.28 1.66 36.25
C PRO A 609 8.46 1.23 37.14
N ILE A 610 9.69 1.39 36.64
CA ILE A 610 10.92 1.09 37.37
C ILE A 610 11.75 2.36 37.57
N GLY A 611 12.52 2.40 38.67
CA GLY A 611 13.31 3.58 39.04
C GLY A 611 12.54 4.67 39.78
N GLY A 612 11.50 4.30 40.53
CA GLY A 612 10.84 5.20 41.48
C GLY A 612 9.95 6.25 40.81
N TRP A 613 9.01 5.81 39.97
CA TRP A 613 7.98 6.71 39.45
C TRP A 613 7.16 7.33 40.59
N ASN A 614 7.37 8.63 40.83
CA ASN A 614 6.71 9.39 41.89
C ASN A 614 5.64 10.36 41.32
N GLY A 615 4.97 9.92 40.27
CA GLY A 615 3.90 10.64 39.59
C GLY A 615 2.52 10.01 39.84
N THR A 616 1.57 10.32 38.96
CA THR A 616 0.23 9.68 38.95
C THR A 616 0.05 8.84 37.70
N ALA A 617 -0.91 7.92 37.74
CA ALA A 617 -1.34 7.16 36.58
C ALA A 617 -2.87 7.13 36.47
N LYS A 618 -3.39 7.06 35.26
CA LYS A 618 -4.83 6.96 34.97
C LYS A 618 -5.08 6.16 33.69
N THR A 619 -6.22 5.48 33.64
CA THR A 619 -6.74 4.86 32.42
C THR A 619 -7.68 5.82 31.68
N ILE A 620 -7.57 5.88 30.36
CA ILE A 620 -8.44 6.66 29.47
C ILE A 620 -8.93 5.72 28.37
N ARG A 621 -10.24 5.69 28.11
CA ARG A 621 -10.82 4.86 27.05
C ARG A 621 -11.90 5.61 26.30
N GLY A 622 -11.75 5.72 24.99
CA GLY A 622 -12.76 6.29 24.10
C GLY A 622 -13.08 7.76 24.37
N GLN A 623 -12.09 8.58 24.76
CA GLN A 623 -12.31 9.99 25.04
C GLN A 623 -12.45 10.79 23.74
N GLU A 624 -13.56 11.49 23.55
CA GLU A 624 -13.87 12.29 22.36
C GLU A 624 -13.39 13.75 22.47
N PRO A 625 -13.47 14.57 21.39
CA PRO A 625 -13.07 15.97 21.43
C PRO A 625 -13.69 16.77 22.61
N PRO A 626 -12.98 17.79 23.15
CA PRO A 626 -11.79 18.45 22.56
C PRO A 626 -10.43 17.81 22.87
N TYR A 627 -10.37 16.78 23.71
CA TYR A 627 -9.13 16.09 24.07
C TYR A 627 -9.27 14.60 23.75
N ILE A 628 -8.94 14.22 22.52
CA ILE A 628 -9.09 12.84 22.05
C ILE A 628 -8.00 11.97 22.69
N GLN A 629 -8.38 10.81 23.24
CA GLN A 629 -7.44 9.80 23.74
C GLN A 629 -8.10 8.43 23.90
N GLY A 630 -7.32 7.34 23.79
CA GLY A 630 -7.81 5.98 23.99
C GLY A 630 -8.67 5.46 22.84
N TRP A 631 -8.17 5.57 21.61
CA TRP A 631 -8.81 5.04 20.41
C TRP A 631 -7.82 4.22 19.58
N TYR A 632 -8.37 3.35 18.76
CA TYR A 632 -7.64 2.47 17.87
C TYR A 632 -8.35 2.38 16.52
N SER A 633 -7.56 2.36 15.45
CA SER A 633 -8.00 2.26 14.07
C SER A 633 -7.23 1.15 13.37
N ARG A 634 -7.79 -0.06 13.39
CA ARG A 634 -7.27 -1.20 12.62
C ARG A 634 -7.13 -0.89 11.13
N GLU A 635 -8.12 -0.19 10.57
CA GLU A 635 -8.23 0.04 9.13
C GLU A 635 -8.97 1.35 8.83
N TYR A 636 -8.94 1.76 7.56
CA TYR A 636 -9.55 2.99 7.10
C TYR A 636 -11.03 3.11 7.49
N ASN A 637 -11.44 4.27 7.99
CA ASN A 637 -12.78 4.59 8.48
C ASN A 637 -13.31 3.71 9.63
N HIS A 638 -12.47 2.89 10.26
CA HIS A 638 -12.85 2.11 11.43
C HIS A 638 -12.22 2.69 12.70
N LYS A 639 -13.03 2.97 13.71
CA LYS A 639 -12.56 3.37 15.05
C LYS A 639 -13.15 2.48 16.13
N ALA A 640 -12.33 2.09 17.10
CA ALA A 640 -12.73 1.36 18.28
C ALA A 640 -12.16 2.03 19.55
N PRO A 641 -12.90 2.09 20.66
CA PRO A 641 -12.36 2.58 21.93
C PRO A 641 -11.34 1.58 22.50
N ALA A 642 -10.13 2.07 22.77
CA ALA A 642 -9.01 1.31 23.32
C ALA A 642 -8.57 1.93 24.66
N THR A 643 -7.89 1.16 25.51
CA THR A 643 -7.41 1.72 26.79
C THR A 643 -6.02 2.32 26.59
N CYS A 644 -5.87 3.61 26.90
CA CYS A 644 -4.58 4.26 27.06
C CYS A 644 -4.32 4.44 28.57
N VAL A 645 -3.14 4.02 29.05
CA VAL A 645 -2.68 4.37 30.38
C VAL A 645 -1.70 5.54 30.27
N SER A 646 -2.04 6.63 30.97
CA SER A 646 -1.26 7.86 31.04
C SER A 646 -0.58 7.94 32.39
N TYR A 647 0.74 8.03 32.37
CA TYR A 647 1.59 8.21 33.54
C TYR A 647 2.18 9.62 33.52
N THR A 648 1.84 10.45 34.50
CA THR A 648 2.25 11.85 34.56
C THR A 648 3.17 12.14 35.73
N GLY A 649 4.26 12.89 35.51
CA GLY A 649 5.14 13.32 36.58
C GLY A 649 6.24 14.28 36.12
N LYS A 650 6.78 15.05 37.07
CA LYS A 650 7.87 16.00 36.79
C LYS A 650 9.23 15.32 36.74
N ARG A 651 10.05 15.68 35.75
CA ARG A 651 11.39 15.10 35.55
C ARG A 651 12.44 16.16 35.24
N SER A 652 13.67 15.88 35.67
CA SER A 652 14.85 16.73 35.50
C SER A 652 16.08 15.87 35.23
N GLY A 653 16.33 15.54 33.96
CA GLY A 653 17.55 14.84 33.49
C GLY A 653 17.74 13.38 33.90
N GLN A 654 17.05 12.90 34.93
CA GLN A 654 17.16 11.52 35.43
C GLN A 654 16.43 10.53 34.52
N SER A 655 17.03 9.37 34.33
CA SER A 655 16.40 8.24 33.68
C SER A 655 15.29 7.64 34.54
N PHE A 656 14.26 7.16 33.88
CA PHE A 656 13.22 6.30 34.44
C PHE A 656 12.93 5.19 33.45
N GLY A 657 12.19 4.17 33.85
CA GLY A 657 11.92 3.07 32.93
C GLY A 657 10.65 2.32 33.17
N TRP A 658 10.48 1.30 32.34
CA TRP A 658 9.32 0.43 32.27
C TRP A 658 9.79 -1.01 32.08
N ALA A 659 9.24 -1.94 32.84
CA ALA A 659 9.36 -3.36 32.57
C ALA A 659 8.02 -3.86 32.01
N ILE A 660 8.05 -4.42 30.80
CA ILE A 660 6.91 -5.01 30.10
C ILE A 660 7.07 -6.53 30.20
N VAL A 661 6.24 -7.19 30.99
CA VAL A 661 6.41 -8.60 31.37
C VAL A 661 5.19 -9.42 30.97
N PRO A 662 5.32 -10.31 29.97
CA PRO A 662 4.30 -11.31 29.64
C PRO A 662 4.15 -12.39 30.71
N TRP A 663 2.93 -12.87 30.93
CA TRP A 663 2.63 -14.02 31.80
C TRP A 663 1.32 -14.71 31.38
N LYS A 664 1.11 -15.99 31.76
CA LYS A 664 -0.11 -16.76 31.42
C LYS A 664 -0.98 -17.17 32.62
N ASN A 665 -0.39 -17.51 33.76
CA ASN A 665 -1.11 -18.15 34.87
C ASN A 665 -1.37 -17.22 36.06
N SER A 666 -0.37 -16.39 36.39
CA SER A 666 -0.41 -15.47 37.52
C SER A 666 0.47 -14.28 37.23
N LEU A 667 0.10 -13.13 37.81
CA LEU A 667 0.88 -11.90 37.74
C LEU A 667 2.36 -12.16 38.07
N ALA A 668 3.24 -11.78 37.14
CA ALA A 668 4.68 -11.98 37.28
C ALA A 668 5.22 -11.29 38.53
N GLN A 669 6.04 -12.00 39.31
CA GLN A 669 6.72 -11.44 40.49
C GLN A 669 7.95 -10.67 40.03
N ILE A 670 8.01 -9.39 40.35
CA ILE A 670 9.08 -8.51 39.90
C ILE A 670 9.63 -7.68 41.04
N GLU A 671 10.96 -7.63 41.13
CA GLU A 671 11.69 -6.73 42.02
C GLU A 671 12.87 -6.20 41.23
N LEU A 672 12.72 -5.05 40.58
CA LEU A 672 13.78 -4.41 39.81
C LEU A 672 14.16 -3.06 40.43
N THR A 673 15.45 -2.81 40.47
CA THR A 673 16.05 -1.53 40.84
C THR A 673 16.73 -0.91 39.63
N LEU A 674 16.73 0.42 39.59
CA LEU A 674 17.34 1.20 38.51
C LEU A 674 18.40 2.13 39.12
N SER A 675 19.62 2.10 38.58
CA SER A 675 20.71 3.01 38.94
C SER A 675 21.15 3.78 37.70
N ASP A 676 21.00 5.09 37.75
CA ASP A 676 21.36 5.99 36.66
C ASP A 676 22.85 6.41 36.76
N GLN A 677 23.66 6.03 35.77
CA GLN A 677 25.12 6.26 35.72
C GLN A 677 25.51 7.03 34.46
N GLU A 678 25.06 8.28 34.36
CA GLU A 678 25.36 9.20 33.26
C GLU A 678 25.06 8.59 31.88
N ASP A 679 26.00 7.92 31.23
CA ASP A 679 25.77 7.32 29.91
C ASP A 679 24.98 6.02 29.92
N ILE A 680 24.98 5.29 31.04
CA ILE A 680 24.43 3.94 31.17
C ILE A 680 23.45 3.90 32.34
N VAL A 681 22.33 3.21 32.15
CA VAL A 681 21.41 2.86 33.23
C VAL A 681 21.59 1.39 33.57
N ARG A 682 21.84 1.08 34.84
CA ARG A 682 21.88 -0.30 35.32
C ARG A 682 20.53 -0.70 35.89
N VAL A 683 20.03 -1.85 35.47
CA VAL A 683 18.81 -2.45 36.01
C VAL A 683 19.17 -3.79 36.62
N SER A 684 18.85 -3.99 37.89
CA SER A 684 19.16 -5.23 38.60
C SER A 684 18.00 -5.72 39.47
N GLY A 685 17.88 -7.04 39.61
CA GLY A 685 16.88 -7.65 40.47
C GLY A 685 16.33 -8.96 39.90
N THR A 686 15.02 -9.20 40.02
CA THR A 686 14.39 -10.45 39.55
C THR A 686 13.10 -10.23 38.77
N ILE A 687 12.86 -11.10 37.78
CA ILE A 687 11.57 -11.27 37.08
C ILE A 687 11.22 -12.76 37.11
N ASP A 688 10.13 -13.13 37.77
CA ASP A 688 9.69 -14.52 37.98
C ASP A 688 10.81 -15.45 38.47
N GLY A 689 11.67 -14.90 39.36
CA GLY A 689 12.81 -15.62 39.93
C GLY A 689 14.06 -15.69 39.06
N ASN A 690 14.03 -15.21 37.82
CA ASN A 690 15.23 -15.05 36.98
C ASN A 690 16.01 -13.84 37.49
N GLY A 691 17.29 -14.03 37.83
CA GLY A 691 18.17 -12.92 38.21
C GLY A 691 18.50 -12.08 36.98
N ILE A 692 18.28 -10.78 37.03
CA ILE A 692 18.55 -9.84 35.95
C ILE A 692 19.62 -8.86 36.39
N GLU A 693 20.68 -8.74 35.60
CA GLU A 693 21.69 -7.67 35.69
C GLU A 693 21.91 -7.11 34.28
N ALA A 694 21.37 -5.91 34.01
CA ALA A 694 21.41 -5.28 32.70
C ALA A 694 22.12 -3.92 32.75
N SER A 695 23.05 -3.69 31.83
CA SER A 695 23.60 -2.38 31.52
C SER A 695 22.94 -1.88 30.24
N ILE A 696 22.18 -0.79 30.33
CA ILE A 696 21.38 -0.23 29.23
C ILE A 696 21.91 1.17 28.88
N PRO A 697 22.70 1.31 27.81
CA PRO A 697 23.20 2.59 27.33
C PRO A 697 22.06 3.55 26.95
N VAL A 698 22.14 4.80 27.39
CA VAL A 698 21.20 5.88 27.00
C VAL A 698 21.86 6.81 25.99
N THR A 699 23.11 7.19 26.22
CA THR A 699 23.89 8.09 25.33
C THR A 699 25.20 7.46 24.86
N GLY A 700 25.93 6.77 25.74
CA GLY A 700 27.21 6.10 25.44
C GLY A 700 27.32 4.71 26.08
N GLY A 701 28.25 3.88 25.59
CA GLY A 701 28.52 2.53 26.13
C GLY A 701 27.89 1.37 25.35
N SER A 702 28.19 0.15 25.80
CA SER A 702 27.69 -1.10 25.22
C SER A 702 26.62 -1.74 26.10
N PRO A 703 25.57 -2.33 25.52
CA PRO A 703 24.56 -3.05 26.28
C PRO A 703 25.11 -4.40 26.76
N GLU A 704 24.80 -4.75 28.00
CA GLU A 704 25.15 -6.04 28.59
C GLU A 704 23.94 -6.60 29.34
N LEU A 705 23.76 -7.91 29.30
CA LEU A 705 22.75 -8.63 30.06
C LEU A 705 23.38 -9.89 30.65
N SER A 706 23.22 -10.07 31.96
CA SER A 706 23.48 -11.32 32.65
C SER A 706 22.16 -11.84 33.23
N LEU A 707 21.89 -13.12 32.98
CA LEU A 707 20.74 -13.85 33.48
C LEU A 707 21.25 -14.96 34.42
N GLU A 708 20.77 -14.97 35.67
CA GLU A 708 21.10 -15.99 36.69
C GLU A 708 19.96 -16.96 36.98
#